data_AF-A0A935TZM1-F1
#
_entry.id   AF-A0A935TZM1-F1
#
_cell.length_a   1.000
_cell.length_b   1.000
_cell.length_c   1.000
_cell.angle_alpha   90.00
_cell.angle_beta   90.00
_cell.angle_gamma   90.00
#
_symmetry.space_group_name_H-M   'P 1'
#
loop_
_entity.id
_entity.type
_entity.pdbx_description
1 polymer ?
#
loop_
_entity_poly.entity_id
_entity_poly.type
_entity_poly.pdbx_seq_one_letter_code
_entity_poly.pdbx_strand_id
1 'polypeptide(L)'
;MSQLTSSAAWSALVAHQRVIKDASLRELFAADPARAERLRGQAAGLLVDWSKHLVTDETMALLSSLAQQAQVSAWRDRMFAGDKINETEDRAVLHVALRNRGNRPILVDGRDVMPQVNAVLAKMRQFVDRLHSGQWRGATGEPITHIVNLGIGGSDLGPVMVTEALRPYFRPGLTAHFVSNVDGTHIAEVLRKVDPERTLFIVASKTFTTQETLSNARTARAWLLDQLGAGPEAVAKHFVALSTNAKEVTAFGIDPANMFEFWDWVGGRYSLWSAIGLSIACALGMDAFEELLDGAHAMDEHFRTAPLAENLPVVMAMLGIWYANFFGAESHAILPYDQYLHRFAAYFQQGDMESNGKSVDRAGQRITDYTTGPVLWGEPGTNGQHAFYQLIHQGTRLIPADFIAPMESHNPLGQHHEILLANFFAQTEALMKGKTLAEATAELTAQGLPAETVAQLAPHKTFLGNRPTTSILTAKITPATLGAMIALYEHKIFVQGIVWNIYSFDQWGVELGKQLASKILPELTGTTQVMSHDASTNALINRTRAHRAALPPARPTPVRQIAALGQAIWYDNLRRSMFSSGELARMIERDGLLGMTSNPSIFEKAIRGSDDYDPAICALLARHPTLDDVAVYERLAVADIQGACDAFASTYRRTRGVDGYVSLEVSPRLALDAAGTLAEARRLWTEVGRDNLMIKVPGTPAGIDAVRELIASGINVNTTLLFSVERYREAALAYQDGLERHRAAGGDVSKVAGVASFFLSRIDTAVDRLLAAHAAPEQVAGLAGQAAIANAKVAYAVHRELCAGARWQALAAAGARPQRLLWASTSAKNPAYPALIYVSTLIGPDTVNTVPGETYLALGAHRGEPLATTLPAGLEDARGALARLERAGISLPAITAQLLDDGLAAFSQSFDSLLGAIATKRAALAAAAR
;
A
#
# COMPACT_ATOMS: atom_id res chain seq x y z
N MET A 1 -6.22 -15.53 -44.46
CA MET A 1 -4.80 -15.15 -44.34
C MET A 1 -4.74 -13.65 -44.12
N SER A 2 -3.90 -13.20 -43.20
CA SER A 2 -3.69 -11.79 -42.89
C SER A 2 -2.99 -11.05 -44.04
N GLN A 3 -3.00 -9.72 -44.00
CA GLN A 3 -2.23 -8.89 -44.95
C GLN A 3 -0.72 -9.17 -44.89
N LEU A 4 -0.20 -9.52 -43.70
CA LEU A 4 1.21 -9.84 -43.49
C LEU A 4 1.62 -11.12 -44.24
N THR A 5 0.93 -12.24 -43.99
CA THR A 5 1.32 -13.56 -44.53
C THR A 5 1.03 -13.70 -46.02
N SER A 6 0.10 -12.91 -46.56
CA SER A 6 -0.20 -12.83 -48.00
C SER A 6 0.76 -11.91 -48.77
N SER A 7 1.68 -11.24 -48.08
CA SER A 7 2.59 -10.30 -48.72
C SER A 7 3.72 -10.97 -49.52
N ALA A 8 4.27 -10.24 -50.49
CA ALA A 8 5.34 -10.74 -51.35
C ALA A 8 6.62 -11.04 -50.57
N ALA A 9 7.03 -10.15 -49.66
CA ALA A 9 8.21 -10.36 -48.83
C ALA A 9 8.08 -11.59 -47.90
N TRP A 10 6.89 -11.80 -47.32
CA TRP A 10 6.64 -12.98 -46.50
C TRP A 10 6.68 -14.27 -47.32
N SER A 11 6.03 -14.27 -48.49
CA SER A 11 6.03 -15.42 -49.40
C SER A 11 7.44 -15.79 -49.86
N ALA A 12 8.29 -14.79 -50.14
CA ALA A 12 9.69 -14.99 -50.48
C ALA A 12 10.48 -15.62 -49.31
N LEU A 13 10.24 -15.18 -48.07
CA LEU A 13 10.86 -15.80 -46.89
C LEU A 13 10.38 -17.24 -46.65
N VAL A 14 9.10 -17.56 -46.89
CA VAL A 14 8.60 -18.95 -46.83
C VAL A 14 9.30 -19.81 -47.87
N ALA A 15 9.46 -19.31 -49.10
CA ALA A 15 10.18 -20.03 -50.15
C ALA A 15 11.67 -20.23 -49.77
N HIS A 16 12.32 -19.18 -49.28
CA HIS A 16 13.72 -19.23 -48.84
C HIS A 16 13.94 -20.18 -47.67
N GLN A 17 13.03 -20.18 -46.69
CA GLN A 17 13.12 -21.08 -45.53
C GLN A 17 13.15 -22.55 -45.97
N ARG A 18 12.38 -22.92 -46.98
CA ARG A 18 12.38 -24.30 -47.51
C ARG A 18 13.72 -24.72 -48.10
N VAL A 19 14.52 -23.76 -48.57
CA VAL A 19 15.87 -23.99 -49.10
C VAL A 19 16.89 -24.05 -47.98
N ILE A 20 16.88 -23.09 -47.05
CA ILE A 20 17.93 -22.94 -46.04
C ILE A 20 17.72 -23.80 -44.79
N LYS A 21 16.52 -24.36 -44.54
CA LYS A 21 16.25 -25.18 -43.35
C LYS A 21 17.19 -26.38 -43.18
N ASP A 22 17.72 -26.90 -44.28
CA ASP A 22 18.62 -28.05 -44.32
C ASP A 22 20.10 -27.63 -44.33
N ALA A 23 20.40 -26.33 -44.27
CA ALA A 23 21.76 -25.81 -44.21
C ALA A 23 22.42 -26.06 -42.85
N SER A 24 23.74 -26.25 -42.89
CA SER A 24 24.58 -26.45 -41.70
C SER A 24 25.36 -25.19 -41.35
N LEU A 25 25.27 -24.73 -40.10
CA LEU A 25 26.13 -23.65 -39.60
C LEU A 25 27.63 -23.99 -39.77
N ARG A 26 28.03 -25.25 -39.59
CA ARG A 26 29.44 -25.64 -39.83
C ARG A 26 29.87 -25.35 -41.27
N GLU A 27 29.01 -25.67 -42.24
CA GLU A 27 29.28 -25.46 -43.66
C GLU A 27 29.24 -23.99 -44.04
N LEU A 28 28.29 -23.22 -43.49
CA LEU A 28 28.20 -21.78 -43.72
C LEU A 28 29.45 -21.03 -43.25
N PHE A 29 30.03 -21.42 -42.11
CA PHE A 29 31.30 -20.86 -41.64
C PHE A 29 32.50 -21.35 -42.45
N ALA A 30 32.51 -22.62 -42.87
CA ALA A 30 33.60 -23.16 -43.69
C ALA A 30 33.64 -22.54 -45.10
N ALA A 31 32.48 -22.23 -45.68
CA ALA A 31 32.36 -21.64 -47.01
C ALA A 31 32.70 -20.14 -47.05
N ASP A 32 32.59 -19.44 -45.92
CA ASP A 32 32.83 -18.00 -45.83
C ASP A 32 33.72 -17.66 -44.61
N PRO A 33 35.05 -17.59 -44.79
CA PRO A 33 35.96 -17.19 -43.73
C PRO A 33 35.70 -15.79 -43.16
N ALA A 34 35.06 -14.89 -43.92
CA ALA A 34 34.74 -13.52 -43.50
C ALA A 34 33.34 -13.41 -42.83
N ARG A 35 32.64 -14.54 -42.64
CA ARG A 35 31.26 -14.56 -42.12
C ARG A 35 31.10 -13.82 -40.81
N ALA A 36 32.00 -14.06 -39.86
CA ALA A 36 31.96 -13.44 -38.53
C ALA A 36 32.17 -11.92 -38.60
N GLU A 37 32.97 -11.46 -39.56
CA GLU A 37 33.27 -10.03 -39.74
C GLU A 37 32.13 -9.30 -40.43
N ARG A 38 31.42 -10.01 -41.32
CA ARG A 38 30.27 -9.49 -42.08
C ARG A 38 28.97 -9.52 -41.30
N LEU A 39 28.73 -10.53 -40.48
CA LEU A 39 27.50 -10.71 -39.69
C LEU A 39 27.70 -10.26 -38.24
N ARG A 40 28.27 -9.06 -38.08
CA ARG A 40 28.40 -8.35 -36.80
C ARG A 40 28.24 -6.86 -37.00
N GLY A 41 27.91 -6.13 -35.93
CA GLY A 41 27.85 -4.69 -35.93
C GLY A 41 28.18 -4.12 -34.56
N GLN A 42 28.53 -2.83 -34.53
CA GLN A 42 28.88 -2.14 -33.30
C GLN A 42 28.19 -0.78 -33.23
N ALA A 43 27.50 -0.51 -32.12
CA ALA A 43 26.89 0.80 -31.85
C ALA A 43 26.71 1.01 -30.34
N ALA A 44 26.79 2.26 -29.89
CA ALA A 44 26.56 2.66 -28.49
C ALA A 44 27.34 1.81 -27.45
N GLY A 45 28.59 1.44 -27.78
CA GLY A 45 29.45 0.63 -26.91
C GLY A 45 29.17 -0.88 -26.92
N LEU A 46 28.24 -1.35 -27.74
CA LEU A 46 27.87 -2.77 -27.86
C LEU A 46 28.37 -3.35 -29.17
N LEU A 47 29.03 -4.50 -29.11
CA LEU A 47 29.32 -5.37 -30.23
C LEU A 47 28.26 -6.47 -30.27
N VAL A 48 27.56 -6.63 -31.39
CA VAL A 48 26.55 -7.68 -31.59
C VAL A 48 27.00 -8.55 -32.76
N ASP A 49 27.26 -9.82 -32.47
CA ASP A 49 27.62 -10.87 -33.45
C ASP A 49 26.42 -11.81 -33.64
N TRP A 50 25.86 -11.82 -34.85
CA TRP A 50 24.78 -12.73 -35.25
C TRP A 50 25.23 -13.74 -36.30
N SER A 51 26.54 -13.95 -36.47
CA SER A 51 27.10 -14.87 -37.45
C SER A 51 26.70 -16.33 -37.23
N LYS A 52 26.41 -16.70 -35.98
CA LYS A 52 25.95 -18.05 -35.57
C LYS A 52 24.44 -18.25 -35.74
N HIS A 53 23.82 -17.51 -36.67
CA HIS A 53 22.44 -17.72 -37.10
C HIS A 53 22.37 -18.42 -38.46
N LEU A 54 21.33 -19.23 -38.67
CA LEU A 54 21.00 -19.89 -39.95
C LEU A 54 20.49 -18.87 -40.98
N VAL A 55 21.40 -18.05 -41.47
CA VAL A 55 21.16 -16.95 -42.41
C VAL A 55 22.28 -16.83 -43.44
N THR A 56 21.93 -16.38 -44.65
CA THR A 56 22.84 -15.96 -45.72
C THR A 56 22.61 -14.48 -46.06
N ASP A 57 23.41 -13.92 -46.97
CA ASP A 57 23.17 -12.56 -47.50
C ASP A 57 21.77 -12.43 -48.10
N GLU A 58 21.29 -13.46 -48.81
CA GLU A 58 19.93 -13.54 -49.32
C GLU A 58 18.90 -13.53 -48.19
N THR A 59 19.11 -14.30 -47.11
CA THR A 59 18.23 -14.26 -45.95
C THR A 59 18.13 -12.85 -45.37
N MET A 60 19.27 -12.18 -45.17
CA MET A 60 19.30 -10.84 -44.58
C MET A 60 18.64 -9.81 -45.50
N ALA A 61 18.82 -9.91 -46.82
CA ALA A 61 18.16 -9.04 -47.79
C ALA A 61 16.63 -9.23 -47.80
N LEU A 62 16.15 -10.48 -47.72
CA LEU A 62 14.71 -10.79 -47.64
C LEU A 62 14.09 -10.31 -46.33
N LEU A 63 14.78 -10.49 -45.20
CA LEU A 63 14.36 -9.96 -43.90
C LEU A 63 14.29 -8.43 -43.92
N SER A 64 15.31 -7.77 -44.49
CA SER A 64 15.29 -6.31 -44.67
C SER A 64 14.11 -5.87 -45.55
N SER A 65 13.82 -6.61 -46.61
CA SER A 65 12.68 -6.34 -47.50
C SER A 65 11.33 -6.45 -46.77
N LEU A 66 11.18 -7.43 -45.86
CA LEU A 66 9.99 -7.55 -45.02
C LEU A 66 9.85 -6.34 -44.07
N ALA A 67 10.95 -5.90 -43.44
CA ALA A 67 10.95 -4.72 -42.57
C ALA A 67 10.58 -3.43 -43.34
N GLN A 68 11.08 -3.28 -44.57
CA GLN A 68 10.73 -2.17 -45.46
C GLN A 68 9.25 -2.21 -45.84
N GLN A 69 8.74 -3.38 -46.23
CA GLN A 69 7.34 -3.56 -46.61
C GLN A 69 6.38 -3.31 -45.44
N ALA A 70 6.77 -3.68 -44.21
CA ALA A 70 6.06 -3.35 -42.97
C ALA A 70 6.19 -1.87 -42.57
N GLN A 71 6.95 -1.07 -43.32
CA GLN A 71 7.18 0.36 -43.11
C GLN A 71 7.80 0.67 -41.73
N VAL A 72 8.73 -0.18 -41.26
CA VAL A 72 9.37 -0.02 -39.95
C VAL A 72 9.97 1.37 -39.75
N SER A 73 10.65 1.93 -40.76
CA SER A 73 11.22 3.29 -40.69
C SER A 73 10.15 4.36 -40.49
N ALA A 74 9.03 4.28 -41.20
CA ALA A 74 7.95 5.26 -41.07
C ALA A 74 7.30 5.19 -39.68
N TRP A 75 7.03 3.99 -39.18
CA TRP A 75 6.49 3.81 -37.83
C TRP A 75 7.46 4.29 -36.74
N ARG A 76 8.75 4.03 -36.91
CA ARG A 76 9.79 4.57 -36.03
C ARG A 76 9.73 6.09 -36.02
N ASP A 77 9.72 6.73 -37.18
CA ASP A 77 9.72 8.18 -37.28
C ASP A 77 8.46 8.78 -36.63
N ARG A 78 7.30 8.12 -36.75
CA ARG A 78 6.06 8.46 -36.02
C ARG A 78 6.23 8.37 -34.49
N MET A 79 6.84 7.29 -33.99
CA MET A 79 7.15 7.16 -32.55
C MET A 79 8.00 8.33 -32.06
N PHE A 80 9.09 8.64 -32.76
CA PHE A 80 10.01 9.73 -32.39
C PHE A 80 9.40 11.13 -32.57
N ALA A 81 8.40 11.28 -33.44
CA ALA A 81 7.68 12.54 -33.64
C ALA A 81 6.64 12.83 -32.55
N GLY A 82 6.24 11.82 -31.76
CA GLY A 82 5.18 11.94 -30.76
C GLY A 82 3.78 11.63 -31.27
N ASP A 83 3.67 10.98 -32.44
CA ASP A 83 2.40 10.48 -32.94
C ASP A 83 1.76 9.49 -31.96
N LYS A 84 0.43 9.48 -31.95
CA LYS A 84 -0.37 8.55 -31.14
C LYS A 84 -0.41 7.14 -31.73
N ILE A 85 0.73 6.44 -31.73
CA ILE A 85 0.86 5.08 -32.28
C ILE A 85 0.27 3.99 -31.38
N ASN A 86 -0.09 4.32 -30.13
CA ASN A 86 -0.89 3.46 -29.25
C ASN A 86 -2.37 3.82 -29.43
N GLU A 87 -2.96 3.39 -30.54
CA GLU A 87 -4.30 3.85 -30.96
C GLU A 87 -5.42 3.32 -30.07
N THR A 88 -5.28 2.14 -29.45
CA THR A 88 -6.31 1.57 -28.57
C THR A 88 -6.50 2.36 -27.27
N GLU A 89 -5.49 3.14 -26.87
CA GLU A 89 -5.57 4.05 -25.73
C GLU A 89 -5.50 5.54 -26.13
N ASP A 90 -5.46 5.86 -27.43
CA ASP A 90 -5.27 7.21 -27.97
C ASP A 90 -4.05 7.95 -27.37
N ARG A 91 -2.89 7.29 -27.34
CA ARG A 91 -1.66 7.81 -26.70
C ARG A 91 -0.44 7.82 -27.60
N ALA A 92 0.41 8.82 -27.40
CA ALA A 92 1.79 8.80 -27.88
C ALA A 92 2.61 7.73 -27.13
N VAL A 93 3.78 7.40 -27.67
CA VAL A 93 4.71 6.43 -27.07
C VAL A 93 6.10 7.01 -27.08
N LEU A 94 6.55 7.54 -25.93
CA LEU A 94 7.68 8.48 -25.90
C LEU A 94 8.69 8.21 -24.80
N HIS A 95 8.98 6.95 -24.49
CA HIS A 95 10.10 6.62 -23.60
C HIS A 95 11.45 7.18 -24.11
N VAL A 96 11.60 7.36 -25.43
CA VAL A 96 12.74 8.06 -26.05
C VAL A 96 12.85 9.53 -25.66
N ALA A 97 11.74 10.22 -25.35
CA ALA A 97 11.77 11.62 -24.92
C ALA A 97 12.39 11.77 -23.52
N LEU A 98 12.19 10.79 -22.63
CA LEU A 98 12.72 10.78 -21.26
C LEU A 98 14.25 10.79 -21.20
N ARG A 99 14.87 10.30 -22.28
CA ARG A 99 16.31 10.18 -22.45
C ARG A 99 16.80 10.94 -23.68
N ASN A 100 16.05 11.91 -24.18
CA ASN A 100 16.45 12.71 -25.33
C ASN A 100 17.47 13.79 -24.91
N ARG A 101 18.76 13.41 -24.89
CA ARG A 101 19.85 14.27 -24.41
C ARG A 101 20.18 15.40 -25.38
N GLY A 102 19.86 15.21 -26.66
CA GLY A 102 19.93 16.26 -27.68
C GLY A 102 18.89 17.37 -27.51
N ASN A 103 17.90 17.21 -26.61
CA ASN A 103 16.82 18.18 -26.38
C ASN A 103 16.11 18.67 -27.65
N ARG A 104 16.07 17.81 -28.69
CA ARG A 104 15.25 18.09 -29.88
C ARG A 104 13.79 18.14 -29.47
N PRO A 105 13.00 19.15 -29.88
CA PRO A 105 11.58 19.21 -29.55
C PRO A 105 10.85 17.96 -30.02
N ILE A 106 9.98 17.41 -29.16
CA ILE A 106 9.10 16.29 -29.48
C ILE A 106 7.69 16.71 -29.09
N LEU A 107 6.78 16.74 -30.07
CA LEU A 107 5.47 17.35 -29.88
C LEU A 107 4.41 16.30 -29.55
N VAL A 108 3.64 16.54 -28.48
CA VAL A 108 2.39 15.84 -28.21
C VAL A 108 1.28 16.88 -28.18
N ASP A 109 0.24 16.70 -28.99
CA ASP A 109 -0.86 17.65 -29.15
C ASP A 109 -0.37 19.09 -29.40
N GLY A 110 0.68 19.23 -30.23
CA GLY A 110 1.28 20.51 -30.61
C GLY A 110 2.18 21.16 -29.55
N ARG A 111 2.48 20.47 -28.43
CA ARG A 111 3.31 20.99 -27.34
C ARG A 111 4.58 20.16 -27.17
N ASP A 112 5.72 20.84 -27.06
CA ASP A 112 6.99 20.18 -26.76
C ASP A 112 6.99 19.63 -25.34
N VAL A 113 7.31 18.34 -25.20
CA VAL A 113 7.35 17.65 -23.90
C VAL A 113 8.69 17.81 -23.19
N MET A 114 9.76 18.16 -23.92
CA MET A 114 11.12 18.21 -23.37
C MET A 114 11.29 19.16 -22.17
N PRO A 115 10.68 20.36 -22.13
CA PRO A 115 10.75 21.22 -20.95
C PRO A 115 10.23 20.55 -19.68
N GLN A 116 9.15 19.77 -19.77
CA GLN A 116 8.57 19.08 -18.62
C GLN A 116 9.42 17.87 -18.19
N VAL A 117 9.95 17.11 -19.15
CA VAL A 117 10.93 16.04 -18.91
C VAL A 117 12.12 16.56 -18.11
N ASN A 118 12.73 17.65 -18.60
CA ASN A 118 13.91 18.25 -17.95
C ASN A 118 13.59 18.84 -16.58
N ALA A 119 12.39 19.41 -16.39
CA ALA A 119 11.96 19.92 -15.10
C ALA A 119 11.86 18.79 -14.04
N VAL A 120 11.35 17.62 -14.41
CA VAL A 120 11.30 16.46 -13.51
C VAL A 120 12.70 15.92 -13.22
N LEU A 121 13.57 15.80 -14.23
CA LEU A 121 14.96 15.38 -14.02
C LEU A 121 15.72 16.36 -13.09
N ALA A 122 15.52 17.67 -13.27
CA ALA A 122 16.10 18.68 -12.39
C ALA A 122 15.56 18.57 -10.95
N LYS A 123 14.27 18.29 -10.79
CA LYS A 123 13.65 18.05 -9.49
C LYS A 123 14.22 16.79 -8.82
N MET A 124 14.40 15.70 -9.57
CA MET A 124 15.05 14.48 -9.10
C MET A 124 16.47 14.79 -8.62
N ARG A 125 17.25 15.57 -9.38
CA ARG A 125 18.60 15.99 -9.00
C ARG A 125 18.64 16.77 -7.70
N GLN A 126 17.80 17.80 -7.57
CA GLN A 126 17.72 18.57 -6.33
C GLN A 126 17.37 17.68 -5.12
N PHE A 127 16.49 16.69 -5.30
CA PHE A 127 16.13 15.75 -4.24
C PHE A 127 17.29 14.81 -3.89
N VAL A 128 17.90 14.17 -4.88
CA VAL A 128 19.02 13.24 -4.70
C VAL A 128 20.23 13.93 -4.08
N ASP A 129 20.54 15.17 -4.50
CA ASP A 129 21.63 15.96 -3.93
C ASP A 129 21.39 16.27 -2.44
N ARG A 130 20.14 16.61 -2.07
CA ARG A 130 19.76 16.82 -0.66
C ARG A 130 19.84 15.53 0.15
N LEU A 131 19.45 14.39 -0.44
CA LEU A 131 19.57 13.07 0.18
C LEU A 131 21.03 12.72 0.44
N HIS A 132 21.89 12.82 -0.58
CA HIS A 132 23.30 12.43 -0.51
C HIS A 132 24.16 13.36 0.32
N SER A 133 23.80 14.65 0.41
CA SER A 133 24.48 15.61 1.30
C SER A 133 24.03 15.50 2.77
N GLY A 134 23.01 14.68 3.07
CA GLY A 134 22.43 14.58 4.42
C GLY A 134 21.58 15.78 4.83
N GLN A 135 21.20 16.65 3.88
CA GLN A 135 20.26 17.74 4.11
C GLN A 135 18.81 17.24 4.19
N TRP A 136 18.49 16.15 3.49
CA TRP A 136 17.26 15.41 3.71
C TRP A 136 17.40 14.52 4.94
N ARG A 137 16.57 14.76 5.96
CA ARG A 137 16.59 14.06 7.25
C ARG A 137 15.23 13.45 7.54
N GLY A 138 15.25 12.30 8.21
CA GLY A 138 14.05 11.68 8.78
C GLY A 138 13.41 12.57 9.85
N ALA A 139 12.26 12.14 10.36
CA ALA A 139 11.48 12.87 11.35
C ALA A 139 12.26 13.09 12.67
N THR A 140 13.21 12.21 12.99
CA THR A 140 14.09 12.33 14.18
C THR A 140 15.37 13.14 13.92
N GLY A 141 15.60 13.58 12.68
CA GLY A 141 16.82 14.30 12.29
C GLY A 141 17.95 13.40 11.74
N GLU A 142 17.78 12.09 11.76
CA GLU A 142 18.77 11.15 11.23
C GLU A 142 18.87 11.18 9.69
N PRO A 143 20.06 10.94 9.10
CA PRO A 143 20.21 10.82 7.67
C PRO A 143 19.66 9.49 7.16
N ILE A 144 19.04 9.53 5.98
CA ILE A 144 18.49 8.35 5.32
C ILE A 144 19.62 7.43 4.82
N THR A 145 19.52 6.14 5.13
CA THR A 145 20.40 5.07 4.62
C THR A 145 19.68 3.96 3.90
N HIS A 146 18.35 3.88 4.03
CA HIS A 146 17.53 2.89 3.35
C HIS A 146 16.55 3.56 2.39
N ILE A 147 16.54 3.08 1.15
CA ILE A 147 15.56 3.46 0.13
C ILE A 147 14.67 2.24 -0.11
N VAL A 148 13.36 2.38 0.06
CA VAL A 148 12.40 1.29 -0.14
C VAL A 148 11.43 1.70 -1.24
N ASN A 149 11.57 1.11 -2.43
CA ASN A 149 10.66 1.32 -3.55
C ASN A 149 9.43 0.40 -3.40
N LEU A 150 8.24 0.98 -3.39
CA LEU A 150 6.96 0.29 -3.32
C LEU A 150 6.24 0.43 -4.67
N GLY A 151 6.24 -0.63 -5.48
CA GLY A 151 5.70 -0.61 -6.83
C GLY A 151 5.59 -2.02 -7.41
N ILE A 152 4.79 -2.25 -8.44
CA ILE A 152 4.65 -3.57 -9.08
C ILE A 152 4.75 -3.46 -10.60
N GLY A 153 5.22 -4.54 -11.25
CA GLY A 153 5.40 -4.59 -12.70
C GLY A 153 6.43 -3.55 -13.17
N GLY A 154 5.99 -2.62 -14.02
CA GLY A 154 6.87 -1.58 -14.58
C GLY A 154 7.42 -0.60 -13.54
N SER A 155 6.71 -0.42 -12.43
CA SER A 155 7.16 0.41 -11.29
C SER A 155 8.17 -0.31 -10.36
N ASP A 156 8.57 -1.54 -10.71
CA ASP A 156 9.45 -2.40 -9.88
C ASP A 156 10.58 -3.01 -10.70
N LEU A 157 10.27 -3.77 -11.75
CA LEU A 157 11.23 -4.61 -12.46
C LEU A 157 12.39 -3.81 -13.08
N GLY A 158 12.12 -2.63 -13.63
CA GLY A 158 13.16 -1.74 -14.16
C GLY A 158 14.10 -1.26 -13.05
N PRO A 159 13.59 -0.56 -12.02
CA PRO A 159 14.39 -0.15 -10.87
C PRO A 159 15.19 -1.28 -10.19
N VAL A 160 14.58 -2.45 -9.94
CA VAL A 160 15.27 -3.61 -9.36
C VAL A 160 16.41 -4.07 -10.26
N MET A 161 16.13 -4.24 -11.55
CA MET A 161 17.13 -4.77 -12.49
C MET A 161 18.31 -3.82 -12.64
N VAL A 162 18.07 -2.52 -12.79
CA VAL A 162 19.14 -1.53 -12.97
C VAL A 162 20.00 -1.40 -11.71
N THR A 163 19.38 -1.38 -10.53
CA THR A 163 20.13 -1.26 -9.28
C THR A 163 20.94 -2.53 -8.96
N GLU A 164 20.42 -3.71 -9.28
CA GLU A 164 21.21 -4.94 -9.19
C GLU A 164 22.37 -4.96 -10.20
N ALA A 165 22.11 -4.58 -11.46
CA ALA A 165 23.09 -4.53 -12.55
C ALA A 165 24.24 -3.53 -12.28
N LEU A 166 23.93 -2.40 -11.64
CA LEU A 166 24.86 -1.30 -11.35
C LEU A 166 25.28 -1.25 -9.88
N ARG A 167 25.14 -2.35 -9.15
CA ARG A 167 25.55 -2.44 -7.74
C ARG A 167 26.98 -1.97 -7.44
N PRO A 168 27.99 -2.20 -8.31
CA PRO A 168 29.34 -1.65 -8.11
C PRO A 168 29.42 -0.12 -8.02
N TYR A 169 28.39 0.59 -8.52
CA TYR A 169 28.32 2.06 -8.53
C TYR A 169 27.46 2.63 -7.39
N PHE A 170 27.01 1.78 -6.44
CA PHE A 170 26.23 2.24 -5.30
C PHE A 170 26.99 3.27 -4.47
N ARG A 171 26.27 4.30 -4.02
CA ARG A 171 26.79 5.26 -3.06
C ARG A 171 27.04 4.53 -1.72
N PRO A 172 28.25 4.67 -1.13
CA PRO A 172 28.55 4.03 0.15
C PRO A 172 27.56 4.41 1.25
N GLY A 173 27.12 3.42 2.03
CA GLY A 173 26.20 3.63 3.16
C GLY A 173 24.71 3.67 2.79
N LEU A 174 24.35 3.62 1.49
CA LEU A 174 22.97 3.51 1.04
C LEU A 174 22.62 2.08 0.65
N THR A 175 21.40 1.66 0.98
CA THR A 175 20.84 0.36 0.57
C THR A 175 19.46 0.57 -0.04
N ALA A 176 19.23 -0.02 -1.21
CA ALA A 176 17.93 -0.03 -1.87
C ALA A 176 17.22 -1.37 -1.63
N HIS A 177 15.92 -1.30 -1.37
CA HIS A 177 15.01 -2.44 -1.22
C HIS A 177 13.80 -2.21 -2.12
N PHE A 178 13.19 -3.29 -2.58
CA PHE A 178 12.09 -3.26 -3.51
C PHE A 178 10.98 -4.17 -3.01
N VAL A 179 9.77 -3.62 -2.87
CA VAL A 179 8.59 -4.36 -2.41
C VAL A 179 7.50 -4.21 -3.45
N SER A 180 7.12 -5.34 -4.04
CA SER A 180 6.17 -5.40 -5.14
C SER A 180 4.97 -6.29 -4.89
N ASN A 181 5.22 -7.55 -4.53
CA ASN A 181 4.17 -8.51 -4.22
C ASN A 181 3.22 -8.03 -3.10
N VAL A 182 1.92 -8.34 -3.23
CA VAL A 182 0.89 -8.10 -2.21
C VAL A 182 0.88 -9.19 -1.12
N ASP A 183 1.58 -10.30 -1.34
CA ASP A 183 1.95 -11.21 -0.25
C ASP A 183 2.64 -10.43 0.87
N GLY A 184 2.00 -10.37 2.04
CA GLY A 184 2.47 -9.62 3.20
C GLY A 184 3.87 -10.02 3.67
N THR A 185 4.36 -11.19 3.27
CA THR A 185 5.74 -11.63 3.50
C THR A 185 6.74 -10.62 2.94
N HIS A 186 6.49 -10.08 1.74
CA HIS A 186 7.48 -9.25 1.06
C HIS A 186 7.75 -7.94 1.82
N ILE A 187 6.68 -7.22 2.19
CA ILE A 187 6.81 -6.01 3.00
C ILE A 187 7.34 -6.33 4.40
N ALA A 188 6.87 -7.41 5.03
CA ALA A 188 7.30 -7.78 6.39
C ALA A 188 8.81 -8.06 6.48
N GLU A 189 9.38 -8.80 5.52
CA GLU A 189 10.82 -9.11 5.52
C GLU A 189 11.70 -7.89 5.23
N VAL A 190 11.22 -6.92 4.44
CA VAL A 190 11.95 -5.66 4.23
C VAL A 190 11.89 -4.79 5.48
N LEU A 191 10.71 -4.66 6.11
CA LEU A 191 10.54 -3.86 7.32
C LEU A 191 11.37 -4.37 8.51
N ARG A 192 11.74 -5.66 8.54
CA ARG A 192 12.67 -6.22 9.56
C ARG A 192 14.13 -5.82 9.35
N LYS A 193 14.51 -5.37 8.14
CA LYS A 193 15.89 -5.06 7.76
C LYS A 193 16.21 -3.57 7.78
N VAL A 194 15.19 -2.72 7.95
CA VAL A 194 15.33 -1.27 7.81
C VAL A 194 15.00 -0.55 9.10
N ASP A 195 15.70 0.55 9.33
CA ASP A 195 15.53 1.42 10.49
C ASP A 195 14.47 2.51 10.16
N PRO A 196 13.37 2.63 10.94
CA PRO A 196 12.32 3.62 10.70
C PRO A 196 12.84 5.07 10.66
N GLU A 197 13.87 5.41 11.44
CA GLU A 197 14.44 6.77 11.48
C GLU A 197 15.24 7.11 10.22
N ARG A 198 15.72 6.09 9.51
CA ARG A 198 16.70 6.21 8.41
C ARG A 198 16.17 5.66 7.08
N THR A 199 14.86 5.49 6.96
CA THR A 199 14.22 4.89 5.78
C THR A 199 13.40 5.90 5.00
N LEU A 200 13.65 6.00 3.69
CA LEU A 200 12.79 6.68 2.74
C LEU A 200 12.00 5.65 1.93
N PHE A 201 10.68 5.77 1.94
CA PHE A 201 9.76 5.03 1.10
C PHE A 201 9.43 5.82 -0.17
N ILE A 202 9.53 5.16 -1.32
CA ILE A 202 9.17 5.71 -2.63
C ILE A 202 7.93 4.95 -3.13
N VAL A 203 6.78 5.61 -3.19
CA VAL A 203 5.53 4.99 -3.67
C VAL A 203 5.41 5.19 -5.18
N ALA A 204 5.63 4.14 -5.94
CA ALA A 204 5.71 4.16 -7.40
C ALA A 204 4.42 3.62 -8.05
N SER A 205 3.46 4.50 -8.37
CA SER A 205 2.20 4.12 -9.01
C SER A 205 1.64 5.27 -9.85
N LYS A 206 1.50 5.02 -11.16
CA LYS A 206 0.95 5.99 -12.13
C LYS A 206 -0.39 6.55 -11.69
N THR A 207 -1.35 5.67 -11.40
CA THR A 207 -2.70 6.06 -10.98
C THR A 207 -2.81 6.39 -9.50
N PHE A 208 -1.81 5.97 -8.71
CA PHE A 208 -1.84 5.96 -7.25
C PHE A 208 -3.02 5.17 -6.66
N THR A 209 -3.57 4.21 -7.42
CA THR A 209 -4.72 3.37 -7.01
C THR A 209 -4.45 1.88 -7.13
N THR A 210 -3.26 1.48 -7.58
CA THR A 210 -2.85 0.07 -7.70
C THR A 210 -2.99 -0.64 -6.35
N GLN A 211 -3.82 -1.68 -6.30
CA GLN A 211 -4.24 -2.32 -5.05
C GLN A 211 -3.05 -2.85 -4.24
N GLU A 212 -2.13 -3.54 -4.91
CA GLU A 212 -0.94 -4.14 -4.31
C GLU A 212 -0.02 -3.06 -3.74
N THR A 213 0.34 -2.06 -4.57
CA THR A 213 1.21 -0.95 -4.17
C THR A 213 0.64 -0.14 -3.02
N LEU A 214 -0.65 0.23 -3.05
CA LEU A 214 -1.27 0.99 -1.97
C LEU A 214 -1.41 0.17 -0.68
N SER A 215 -1.64 -1.14 -0.77
CA SER A 215 -1.70 -2.01 0.41
C SER A 215 -0.33 -2.05 1.11
N ASN A 216 0.74 -2.18 0.34
CA ASN A 216 2.11 -2.12 0.85
C ASN A 216 2.45 -0.72 1.40
N ALA A 217 2.10 0.35 0.69
CA ALA A 217 2.34 1.72 1.13
C ALA A 217 1.61 2.06 2.44
N ARG A 218 0.35 1.65 2.58
CA ARG A 218 -0.42 1.82 3.82
C ARG A 218 0.19 1.03 4.98
N THR A 219 0.70 -0.18 4.71
CA THR A 219 1.39 -1.02 5.70
C THR A 219 2.70 -0.36 6.15
N ALA A 220 3.53 0.09 5.22
CA ALA A 220 4.76 0.81 5.51
C ALA A 220 4.51 2.11 6.28
N ARG A 221 3.48 2.88 5.89
CA ARG A 221 3.08 4.12 6.59
C ARG A 221 2.64 3.84 8.02
N ALA A 222 1.79 2.84 8.22
CA ALA A 222 1.34 2.46 9.57
C ALA A 222 2.51 1.99 10.43
N TRP A 223 3.41 1.16 9.88
CA TRP A 223 4.61 0.71 10.55
C TRP A 223 5.53 1.88 10.94
N LEU A 224 5.80 2.82 10.03
CA LEU A 224 6.67 3.97 10.32
C LEU A 224 6.13 4.80 11.48
N LEU A 225 4.85 5.17 11.43
CA LEU A 225 4.22 5.99 12.46
C LEU A 225 4.20 5.28 13.82
N ASP A 226 3.94 3.97 13.82
CA ASP A 226 3.97 3.14 15.03
C ASP A 226 5.37 3.07 15.64
N GLN A 227 6.39 2.79 14.82
CA GLN A 227 7.77 2.65 15.32
C GLN A 227 8.38 3.97 15.79
N LEU A 228 8.01 5.10 15.18
CA LEU A 228 8.50 6.42 15.58
C LEU A 228 7.66 7.06 16.70
N GLY A 229 6.48 6.54 17.00
CA GLY A 229 5.52 7.20 17.89
C GLY A 229 5.11 8.60 17.39
N ALA A 230 5.12 8.81 16.08
CA ALA A 230 4.95 10.12 15.44
C ALA A 230 3.57 10.30 14.78
N GLY A 231 3.16 11.55 14.61
CA GLY A 231 1.91 11.89 13.91
C GLY A 231 2.07 11.87 12.39
N PRO A 232 0.97 12.13 11.64
CA PRO A 232 0.95 12.11 10.18
C PRO A 232 2.01 13.00 9.50
N GLU A 233 2.51 14.03 10.18
CA GLU A 233 3.56 14.94 9.71
C GLU A 233 4.88 14.23 9.39
N ALA A 234 5.20 13.11 10.04
CA ALA A 234 6.39 12.32 9.74
C ALA A 234 6.39 11.74 8.32
N VAL A 235 5.19 11.53 7.73
CA VAL A 235 5.05 10.98 6.37
C VAL A 235 5.75 11.87 5.34
N ALA A 236 5.68 13.19 5.47
CA ALA A 236 6.31 14.12 4.53
C ALA A 236 7.86 14.05 4.50
N LYS A 237 8.48 13.47 5.53
CA LYS A 237 9.94 13.28 5.61
C LYS A 237 10.41 11.91 5.14
N HIS A 238 9.53 10.92 5.16
CA HIS A 238 9.85 9.52 4.89
C HIS A 238 9.15 8.95 3.66
N PHE A 239 8.22 9.68 3.03
CA PHE A 239 7.53 9.23 1.83
C PHE A 239 7.62 10.25 0.70
N VAL A 240 7.92 9.75 -0.50
CA VAL A 240 7.76 10.47 -1.77
C VAL A 240 6.91 9.65 -2.73
N ALA A 241 6.33 10.29 -3.73
CA ALA A 241 5.43 9.63 -4.70
C ALA A 241 5.95 9.80 -6.13
N LEU A 242 5.84 8.75 -6.93
CA LEU A 242 6.06 8.79 -8.38
C LEU A 242 4.70 8.53 -9.03
N SER A 243 4.03 9.59 -9.49
CA SER A 243 2.61 9.51 -9.87
C SER A 243 2.16 10.67 -10.74
N THR A 244 0.99 10.52 -11.35
CA THR A 244 0.27 11.59 -12.06
C THR A 244 -0.95 12.07 -11.29
N ASN A 245 -1.22 11.52 -10.09
CA ASN A 245 -2.45 11.74 -9.33
C ASN A 245 -2.21 12.51 -8.02
N ALA A 246 -2.07 13.83 -8.12
CA ALA A 246 -1.82 14.72 -6.98
C ALA A 246 -2.84 14.58 -5.85
N LYS A 247 -4.11 14.33 -6.19
CA LYS A 247 -5.21 14.21 -5.22
C LYS A 247 -5.01 13.01 -4.29
N GLU A 248 -4.77 11.84 -4.86
CA GLU A 248 -4.57 10.61 -4.07
C GLU A 248 -3.24 10.62 -3.30
N VAL A 249 -2.19 11.22 -3.87
CA VAL A 249 -0.90 11.43 -3.19
C VAL A 249 -1.08 12.31 -1.94
N THR A 250 -1.81 13.42 -2.07
CA THR A 250 -2.11 14.32 -0.95
C THR A 250 -3.00 13.63 0.09
N ALA A 251 -4.02 12.88 -0.35
CA ALA A 251 -4.91 12.13 0.54
C ALA A 251 -4.17 11.06 1.35
N PHE A 252 -3.08 10.49 0.80
CA PHE A 252 -2.21 9.56 1.53
C PHE A 252 -1.36 10.25 2.61
N GLY A 253 -1.14 11.56 2.48
CA GLY A 253 -0.34 12.40 3.39
C GLY A 253 1.08 12.70 2.90
N ILE A 254 1.37 12.47 1.61
CA ILE A 254 2.63 12.89 1.00
C ILE A 254 2.51 14.35 0.58
N ASP A 255 3.54 15.15 0.89
CA ASP A 255 3.64 16.54 0.44
C ASP A 255 3.64 16.58 -1.11
N PRO A 256 2.76 17.36 -1.76
CA PRO A 256 2.77 17.52 -3.22
C PRO A 256 4.14 17.95 -3.79
N ALA A 257 4.96 18.68 -3.01
CA ALA A 257 6.32 19.02 -3.41
C ALA A 257 7.22 17.78 -3.58
N ASN A 258 6.89 16.67 -2.92
CA ASN A 258 7.57 15.38 -2.98
C ASN A 258 6.95 14.40 -3.99
N MET A 259 6.04 14.88 -4.85
CA MET A 259 5.53 14.11 -5.99
C MET A 259 6.39 14.35 -7.23
N PHE A 260 6.86 13.28 -7.85
CA PHE A 260 7.62 13.32 -9.11
C PHE A 260 6.71 12.82 -10.23
N GLU A 261 6.42 13.73 -11.16
CA GLU A 261 5.44 13.51 -12.22
C GLU A 261 6.02 12.72 -13.40
N PHE A 262 5.13 12.06 -14.12
CA PHE A 262 5.39 11.52 -15.45
C PHE A 262 4.07 11.50 -16.23
N TRP A 263 4.08 10.99 -17.47
CA TRP A 263 2.98 11.19 -18.41
C TRP A 263 2.30 9.90 -18.85
N ASP A 264 1.15 10.04 -19.49
CA ASP A 264 0.35 8.91 -19.98
C ASP A 264 1.06 8.13 -21.10
N TRP A 265 1.82 8.80 -21.96
CA TRP A 265 2.68 8.24 -23.01
C TRP A 265 3.91 7.48 -22.49
N VAL A 266 4.13 7.48 -21.18
CA VAL A 266 5.10 6.60 -20.52
C VAL A 266 4.40 5.30 -20.14
N GLY A 267 4.65 4.26 -20.94
CA GLY A 267 4.23 2.89 -20.64
C GLY A 267 4.98 2.33 -19.44
N GLY A 268 4.31 1.57 -18.57
CA GLY A 268 4.90 1.09 -17.31
C GLY A 268 6.21 0.31 -17.51
N ARG A 269 6.22 -0.65 -18.44
CA ARG A 269 7.41 -1.47 -18.77
C ARG A 269 8.55 -0.70 -19.45
N TYR A 270 8.32 0.56 -19.84
CA TYR A 270 9.28 1.49 -20.46
C TYR A 270 9.53 2.73 -19.57
N SER A 271 9.24 2.64 -18.26
CA SER A 271 9.16 3.82 -17.40
C SER A 271 10.41 4.13 -16.59
N LEU A 272 11.37 3.23 -16.48
CA LEU A 272 12.55 3.38 -15.61
C LEU A 272 13.39 4.65 -15.89
N TRP A 273 13.25 5.22 -17.09
CA TRP A 273 13.91 6.44 -17.54
C TRP A 273 13.28 7.73 -16.98
N SER A 274 12.05 7.63 -16.46
CA SER A 274 11.26 8.75 -15.92
C SER A 274 11.51 8.95 -14.42
N ALA A 275 10.59 9.68 -13.76
CA ALA A 275 10.47 9.71 -12.31
C ALA A 275 10.53 8.32 -11.65
N ILE A 276 10.03 7.25 -12.30
CA ILE A 276 10.14 5.85 -11.81
C ILE A 276 11.59 5.46 -11.49
N GLY A 277 12.57 6.02 -12.19
CA GLY A 277 13.99 5.83 -11.92
C GLY A 277 14.53 6.52 -10.67
N LEU A 278 13.70 7.20 -9.86
CA LEU A 278 14.17 7.89 -8.66
C LEU A 278 14.91 6.97 -7.68
N SER A 279 14.45 5.73 -7.49
CA SER A 279 15.16 4.77 -6.64
C SER A 279 16.54 4.39 -7.19
N ILE A 280 16.70 4.34 -8.52
CA ILE A 280 18.01 4.16 -9.19
C ILE A 280 18.90 5.36 -8.88
N ALA A 281 18.41 6.57 -9.13
CA ALA A 281 19.15 7.80 -8.89
C ALA A 281 19.53 7.99 -7.41
N CYS A 282 18.66 7.63 -6.47
CA CYS A 282 18.97 7.63 -5.05
C CYS A 282 20.08 6.64 -4.69
N ALA A 283 20.11 5.46 -5.30
CA ALA A 283 21.13 4.45 -5.01
C ALA A 283 22.50 4.76 -5.63
N LEU A 284 22.52 5.29 -6.86
CA LEU A 284 23.74 5.48 -7.66
C LEU A 284 24.25 6.93 -7.67
N GLY A 285 23.36 7.91 -7.54
CA GLY A 285 23.59 9.32 -7.86
C GLY A 285 23.01 9.70 -9.22
N MET A 286 22.68 10.98 -9.38
CA MET A 286 22.11 11.48 -10.64
C MET A 286 23.08 11.44 -11.81
N ASP A 287 24.38 11.60 -11.57
CA ASP A 287 25.36 11.57 -12.67
C ASP A 287 25.39 10.18 -13.34
N ALA A 288 25.37 9.11 -12.54
CA ALA A 288 25.25 7.74 -13.05
C ALA A 288 23.88 7.48 -13.69
N PHE A 289 22.80 8.08 -13.16
CA PHE A 289 21.47 7.98 -13.79
C PHE A 289 21.41 8.70 -15.13
N GLU A 290 22.04 9.87 -15.27
CA GLU A 290 22.13 10.59 -16.53
C GLU A 290 23.02 9.87 -17.54
N GLU A 291 24.12 9.25 -17.10
CA GLU A 291 24.96 8.39 -17.95
C GLU A 291 24.14 7.18 -18.49
N LEU A 292 23.28 6.60 -17.66
CA LEU A 292 22.31 5.57 -18.09
C LEU A 292 21.36 6.10 -19.20
N LEU A 293 20.86 7.33 -19.06
CA LEU A 293 20.05 7.97 -20.10
C LEU A 293 20.87 8.25 -21.37
N ASP A 294 22.12 8.68 -21.25
CA ASP A 294 23.02 8.98 -22.37
C ASP A 294 23.29 7.74 -23.22
N GLY A 295 23.55 6.59 -22.60
CA GLY A 295 23.76 5.34 -23.33
C GLY A 295 22.50 4.86 -24.06
N ALA A 296 21.34 5.01 -23.44
CA ALA A 296 20.07 4.68 -24.07
C ALA A 296 19.75 5.66 -25.23
N HIS A 297 20.09 6.94 -25.09
CA HIS A 297 19.99 7.93 -26.17
C HIS A 297 20.89 7.61 -27.36
N ALA A 298 22.12 7.14 -27.09
CA ALA A 298 23.04 6.74 -28.16
C ALA A 298 22.46 5.59 -29.00
N MET A 299 21.78 4.63 -28.35
CA MET A 299 21.08 3.55 -29.07
C MET A 299 19.80 4.05 -29.76
N ASP A 300 19.09 5.03 -29.20
CA ASP A 300 17.96 5.69 -29.89
C ASP A 300 18.43 6.34 -31.20
N GLU A 301 19.57 7.05 -31.18
CA GLU A 301 20.11 7.69 -32.38
C GLU A 301 20.61 6.68 -33.41
N HIS A 302 21.22 5.58 -32.96
CA HIS A 302 21.54 4.46 -33.84
C HIS A 302 20.28 3.91 -34.51
N PHE A 303 19.24 3.62 -33.73
CA PHE A 303 17.98 3.10 -34.24
C PHE A 303 17.31 4.07 -35.23
N ARG A 304 17.36 5.38 -34.95
CA ARG A 304 16.76 6.44 -35.75
C ARG A 304 17.48 6.68 -37.08
N THR A 305 18.79 6.50 -37.14
CA THR A 305 19.60 6.98 -38.27
C THR A 305 20.27 5.88 -39.09
N ALA A 306 20.58 4.72 -38.50
CA ALA A 306 21.26 3.65 -39.22
C ALA A 306 20.37 2.99 -40.31
N PRO A 307 20.93 2.62 -41.48
CA PRO A 307 20.23 1.82 -42.48
C PRO A 307 19.70 0.51 -41.89
N LEU A 308 18.49 0.06 -42.28
CA LEU A 308 17.83 -1.10 -41.68
C LEU A 308 18.69 -2.38 -41.65
N ALA A 309 19.55 -2.59 -42.66
CA ALA A 309 20.43 -3.75 -42.75
C ALA A 309 21.60 -3.73 -41.74
N GLU A 310 21.98 -2.54 -41.24
CA GLU A 310 23.09 -2.33 -40.29
C GLU A 310 22.56 -1.93 -38.89
N ASN A 311 21.25 -1.76 -38.77
CA ASN A 311 20.58 -1.28 -37.57
C ASN A 311 20.38 -2.43 -36.58
N LEU A 312 21.09 -2.40 -35.45
CA LEU A 312 21.22 -3.52 -34.51
C LEU A 312 19.85 -3.98 -33.95
N PRO A 313 18.97 -3.08 -33.44
CA PRO A 313 17.62 -3.48 -33.05
C PRO A 313 16.81 -4.14 -34.17
N VAL A 314 16.91 -3.62 -35.40
CA VAL A 314 16.18 -4.16 -36.56
C VAL A 314 16.68 -5.54 -36.92
N VAL A 315 18.00 -5.73 -37.00
CA VAL A 315 18.62 -7.04 -37.28
C VAL A 315 18.17 -8.07 -36.25
N MET A 316 18.28 -7.75 -34.95
CA MET A 316 17.86 -8.66 -33.88
C MET A 316 16.35 -8.96 -33.92
N ALA A 317 15.52 -7.96 -34.23
CA ALA A 317 14.08 -8.14 -34.37
C ALA A 317 13.74 -9.09 -35.50
N MET A 318 14.34 -8.89 -36.67
CA MET A 318 14.09 -9.71 -37.85
C MET A 318 14.63 -11.13 -37.71
N LEU A 319 15.74 -11.34 -36.98
CA LEU A 319 16.18 -12.68 -36.58
C LEU A 319 15.15 -13.35 -35.68
N GLY A 320 14.56 -12.63 -34.72
CA GLY A 320 13.48 -13.16 -33.89
C GLY A 320 12.25 -13.58 -34.73
N ILE A 321 11.84 -12.75 -35.68
CA ILE A 321 10.74 -13.06 -36.63
C ILE A 321 11.08 -14.29 -37.48
N TRP A 322 12.33 -14.38 -37.95
CA TRP A 322 12.82 -15.52 -38.72
C TRP A 322 12.58 -16.84 -37.98
N TYR A 323 12.97 -16.91 -36.70
CA TYR A 323 12.80 -18.13 -35.94
C TYR A 323 11.36 -18.37 -35.47
N ALA A 324 10.67 -17.33 -35.00
CA ALA A 324 9.32 -17.46 -34.48
C ALA A 324 8.34 -17.91 -35.58
N ASN A 325 8.41 -17.29 -36.76
CA ASN A 325 7.40 -17.46 -37.79
C ASN A 325 7.76 -18.46 -38.88
N PHE A 326 9.05 -18.68 -39.16
CA PHE A 326 9.48 -19.57 -40.24
C PHE A 326 10.13 -20.86 -39.73
N PHE A 327 10.70 -20.88 -38.53
CA PHE A 327 11.22 -22.10 -37.88
C PHE A 327 10.34 -22.60 -36.72
N GLY A 328 9.30 -21.88 -36.34
CA GLY A 328 8.37 -22.28 -35.28
C GLY A 328 8.99 -22.29 -33.88
N ALA A 329 10.00 -21.47 -33.62
CA ALA A 329 10.57 -21.33 -32.28
C ALA A 329 9.58 -20.58 -31.36
N GLU A 330 9.02 -21.28 -30.38
CA GLU A 330 8.04 -20.70 -29.44
C GLU A 330 8.67 -19.87 -28.31
N SER A 331 9.98 -20.01 -28.09
CA SER A 331 10.69 -19.35 -26.98
C SER A 331 12.02 -18.76 -27.42
N HIS A 332 12.45 -17.71 -26.73
CA HIS A 332 13.75 -17.07 -26.93
C HIS A 332 14.44 -16.90 -25.57
N ALA A 333 15.72 -17.27 -25.49
CA ALA A 333 16.48 -17.23 -24.24
C ALA A 333 17.38 -15.99 -24.15
N ILE A 334 17.46 -15.36 -22.97
CA ILE A 334 18.41 -14.29 -22.67
C ILE A 334 19.35 -14.77 -21.57
N LEU A 335 20.63 -14.93 -21.89
CA LEU A 335 21.61 -15.67 -21.08
C LEU A 335 22.82 -14.77 -20.78
N PRO A 336 22.72 -13.86 -19.79
CA PRO A 336 23.82 -12.98 -19.42
C PRO A 336 24.89 -13.75 -18.64
N TYR A 337 26.14 -13.71 -19.09
CA TYR A 337 27.32 -14.19 -18.38
C TYR A 337 27.85 -13.06 -17.49
N ASP A 338 26.97 -12.60 -16.60
CA ASP A 338 27.25 -11.59 -15.58
C ASP A 338 26.22 -11.75 -14.45
N GLN A 339 26.70 -11.83 -13.21
CA GLN A 339 25.82 -12.09 -12.06
C GLN A 339 25.01 -10.85 -11.63
N TYR A 340 25.49 -9.63 -11.91
CA TYR A 340 24.72 -8.41 -11.64
C TYR A 340 23.51 -8.30 -12.58
N LEU A 341 23.59 -8.87 -13.78
CA LEU A 341 22.48 -8.97 -14.75
C LEU A 341 21.44 -10.08 -14.45
N HIS A 342 21.42 -10.67 -13.25
CA HIS A 342 20.48 -11.77 -12.92
C HIS A 342 18.99 -11.45 -13.08
N ARG A 343 18.61 -10.17 -13.04
CA ARG A 343 17.22 -9.73 -13.27
C ARG A 343 16.95 -9.27 -14.71
N PHE A 344 17.95 -9.27 -15.59
CA PHE A 344 17.82 -8.75 -16.96
C PHE A 344 16.80 -9.54 -17.80
N ALA A 345 16.85 -10.88 -17.74
CA ALA A 345 15.86 -11.72 -18.40
C ALA A 345 14.44 -11.48 -17.85
N ALA A 346 14.28 -11.39 -16.53
CA ALA A 346 12.98 -11.13 -15.90
C ALA A 346 12.41 -9.73 -16.22
N TYR A 347 13.26 -8.72 -16.38
CA TYR A 347 12.84 -7.40 -16.86
C TYR A 347 12.28 -7.49 -18.30
N PHE A 348 12.98 -8.19 -19.19
CA PHE A 348 12.52 -8.35 -20.58
C PHE A 348 11.38 -9.35 -20.75
N GLN A 349 11.14 -10.27 -19.81
CA GLN A 349 9.88 -11.01 -19.77
C GLN A 349 8.68 -10.06 -19.78
N GLN A 350 8.71 -9.00 -18.96
CA GLN A 350 7.69 -7.98 -19.05
C GLN A 350 7.82 -7.14 -20.32
N GLY A 351 9.03 -6.65 -20.63
CA GLY A 351 9.28 -5.76 -21.76
C GLY A 351 8.77 -6.31 -23.10
N ASP A 352 9.03 -7.58 -23.39
CA ASP A 352 8.67 -8.24 -24.65
C ASP A 352 7.27 -8.87 -24.58
N MET A 353 7.02 -9.74 -23.59
CA MET A 353 5.79 -10.57 -23.58
C MET A 353 4.54 -9.73 -23.31
N GLU A 354 4.61 -8.72 -22.44
CA GLU A 354 3.46 -7.81 -22.23
C GLU A 354 3.24 -6.88 -23.43
N SER A 355 4.30 -6.59 -24.21
CA SER A 355 4.20 -5.78 -25.42
C SER A 355 3.63 -6.57 -26.59
N ASN A 356 4.24 -7.69 -26.91
CA ASN A 356 4.03 -8.42 -28.16
C ASN A 356 3.24 -9.73 -28.00
N GLY A 357 2.87 -10.13 -26.79
CA GLY A 357 1.95 -11.23 -26.51
C GLY A 357 0.50 -10.90 -26.89
N LYS A 358 0.27 -10.58 -28.17
CA LYS A 358 -0.99 -10.07 -28.72
C LYS A 358 -1.56 -11.03 -29.75
N SER A 359 -2.88 -11.04 -29.90
CA SER A 359 -3.61 -11.94 -30.81
C SER A 359 -4.57 -11.23 -31.74
N VAL A 360 -4.57 -9.90 -31.72
CA VAL A 360 -5.41 -9.03 -32.56
C VAL A 360 -4.51 -8.02 -33.25
N ASP A 361 -4.68 -7.86 -34.55
CA ASP A 361 -3.93 -6.89 -35.35
C ASP A 361 -4.51 -5.47 -35.23
N ARG A 362 -3.83 -4.48 -35.81
CA ARG A 362 -4.25 -3.08 -35.78
C ARG A 362 -5.58 -2.80 -36.48
N ALA A 363 -6.06 -3.71 -37.33
CA ALA A 363 -7.38 -3.62 -37.97
C ALA A 363 -8.49 -4.27 -37.13
N GLY A 364 -8.17 -4.75 -35.92
CA GLY A 364 -9.13 -5.42 -35.04
C GLY A 364 -9.41 -6.88 -35.42
N GLN A 365 -8.62 -7.47 -36.33
CA GLN A 365 -8.80 -8.85 -36.76
C GLN A 365 -7.98 -9.81 -35.90
N ARG A 366 -8.57 -10.97 -35.59
CA ARG A 366 -7.86 -12.02 -34.88
C ARG A 366 -6.78 -12.64 -35.77
N ILE A 367 -5.57 -12.73 -35.23
CA ILE A 367 -4.44 -13.40 -35.84
C ILE A 367 -4.66 -14.91 -35.78
N THR A 368 -4.56 -15.60 -36.92
CA THR A 368 -4.84 -17.04 -37.04
C THR A 368 -3.80 -17.82 -37.84
N ASP A 369 -2.90 -17.14 -38.54
CA ASP A 369 -2.01 -17.72 -39.53
C ASP A 369 -0.51 -17.41 -39.31
N TYR A 370 -0.18 -16.75 -38.19
CA TYR A 370 1.19 -16.55 -37.70
C TYR A 370 1.20 -16.42 -36.17
N THR A 371 2.40 -16.47 -35.59
CA THR A 371 2.67 -16.29 -34.15
C THR A 371 3.24 -14.90 -33.87
N THR A 372 3.04 -14.37 -32.66
CA THR A 372 3.55 -13.06 -32.21
C THR A 372 4.67 -13.25 -31.18
N GLY A 373 4.68 -12.45 -30.10
CA GLY A 373 5.77 -12.45 -29.11
C GLY A 373 6.10 -13.84 -28.54
N PRO A 374 7.39 -14.21 -28.42
CA PRO A 374 7.80 -15.51 -27.91
C PRO A 374 7.69 -15.57 -26.38
N VAL A 375 7.77 -16.77 -25.81
CA VAL A 375 8.03 -16.92 -24.37
C VAL A 375 9.50 -16.59 -24.11
N LEU A 376 9.75 -15.51 -23.36
CA LEU A 376 11.09 -15.15 -22.90
C LEU A 376 11.45 -15.79 -21.57
N TRP A 377 12.69 -16.25 -21.45
CA TRP A 377 13.23 -16.83 -20.23
C TRP A 377 14.76 -16.80 -20.23
N GLY A 378 15.37 -17.11 -19.10
CA GLY A 378 16.81 -17.23 -18.99
C GLY A 378 17.32 -16.96 -17.58
N GLU A 379 18.56 -17.36 -17.34
CA GLU A 379 19.30 -17.19 -16.09
C GLU A 379 20.78 -16.91 -16.41
N PRO A 380 21.54 -16.33 -15.47
CA PRO A 380 22.95 -16.07 -15.69
C PRO A 380 23.78 -17.31 -16.05
N GLY A 381 24.75 -17.10 -16.93
CA GLY A 381 25.87 -18.03 -17.12
C GLY A 381 26.85 -17.90 -15.95
N THR A 382 27.49 -18.97 -15.50
CA THR A 382 27.44 -20.35 -16.03
C THR A 382 26.32 -21.20 -15.41
N ASN A 383 25.56 -20.68 -14.45
CA ASN A 383 24.53 -21.45 -13.72
C ASN A 383 23.53 -22.14 -14.65
N GLY A 384 23.08 -21.46 -15.70
CA GLY A 384 22.19 -22.05 -16.71
C GLY A 384 22.75 -23.33 -17.37
N GLN A 385 24.07 -23.42 -17.53
CA GLN A 385 24.75 -24.61 -18.09
C GLN A 385 24.49 -25.86 -17.24
N HIS A 386 24.36 -25.67 -15.93
CA HIS A 386 24.14 -26.72 -14.93
C HIS A 386 22.66 -26.88 -14.55
N ALA A 387 21.74 -26.25 -15.29
CA ALA A 387 20.31 -26.31 -15.03
C ALA A 387 19.53 -26.80 -16.26
N PHE A 388 19.57 -26.04 -17.35
CA PHE A 388 18.66 -26.25 -18.50
C PHE A 388 19.36 -26.32 -19.85
N TYR A 389 20.68 -26.09 -19.94
CA TYR A 389 21.40 -26.19 -21.21
C TYR A 389 21.39 -27.60 -21.78
N GLN A 390 21.19 -28.64 -20.97
CA GLN A 390 20.93 -30.00 -21.44
C GLN A 390 19.76 -30.03 -22.47
N LEU A 391 18.66 -29.35 -22.15
CA LEU A 391 17.51 -29.23 -23.05
C LEU A 391 17.87 -28.35 -24.25
N ILE A 392 18.60 -27.26 -24.05
CA ILE A 392 19.03 -26.40 -25.16
C ILE A 392 19.93 -27.18 -26.12
N HIS A 393 20.81 -28.07 -25.67
CA HIS A 393 21.75 -28.80 -26.53
C HIS A 393 21.17 -30.06 -27.17
N GLN A 394 20.47 -30.89 -26.38
CA GLN A 394 20.04 -32.23 -26.81
C GLN A 394 18.52 -32.43 -26.73
N GLY A 395 17.77 -31.44 -26.28
CA GLY A 395 16.31 -31.46 -26.34
C GLY A 395 15.77 -31.27 -27.76
N THR A 396 14.48 -31.48 -27.93
CA THR A 396 13.79 -31.44 -29.24
C THR A 396 13.26 -30.07 -29.63
N ARG A 397 13.51 -29.03 -28.81
CA ARG A 397 13.07 -27.66 -29.07
C ARG A 397 14.20 -26.85 -29.72
N LEU A 398 13.83 -26.03 -30.71
CA LEU A 398 14.69 -24.98 -31.25
C LEU A 398 14.53 -23.74 -30.37
N ILE A 399 15.63 -23.25 -29.82
CA ILE A 399 15.65 -22.12 -28.88
C ILE A 399 16.74 -21.17 -29.34
N PRO A 400 16.40 -20.08 -30.07
CA PRO A 400 17.30 -18.96 -30.27
C PRO A 400 17.69 -18.37 -28.92
N ALA A 401 18.96 -18.00 -28.77
CA ALA A 401 19.49 -17.49 -27.50
C ALA A 401 20.43 -16.30 -27.70
N ASP A 402 20.24 -15.27 -26.89
CA ASP A 402 21.14 -14.12 -26.79
C ASP A 402 22.08 -14.34 -25.61
N PHE A 403 23.37 -14.47 -25.90
CA PHE A 403 24.43 -14.55 -24.91
C PHE A 403 25.03 -13.16 -24.72
N ILE A 404 25.14 -12.69 -23.47
CA ILE A 404 25.64 -11.33 -23.17
C ILE A 404 26.83 -11.43 -22.21
N ALA A 405 27.96 -10.77 -22.48
CA ALA A 405 29.07 -10.71 -21.52
C ALA A 405 29.82 -9.37 -21.58
N PRO A 406 30.27 -8.82 -20.43
CA PRO A 406 31.30 -7.81 -20.42
C PRO A 406 32.68 -8.45 -20.69
N MET A 407 33.55 -7.75 -21.40
CA MET A 407 34.95 -8.15 -21.62
C MET A 407 35.83 -7.92 -20.37
N GLU A 408 35.39 -7.00 -19.49
CA GLU A 408 36.05 -6.65 -18.25
C GLU A 408 35.12 -6.87 -17.05
N SER A 409 35.60 -7.60 -16.05
CA SER A 409 34.88 -7.78 -14.78
C SER A 409 34.94 -6.53 -13.90
N HIS A 410 33.87 -6.29 -13.13
CA HIS A 410 33.93 -5.37 -11.98
C HIS A 410 34.77 -5.89 -10.83
N ASN A 411 34.93 -7.22 -10.76
CA ASN A 411 35.63 -7.92 -9.69
C ASN A 411 36.72 -8.80 -10.33
N PRO A 412 37.92 -8.25 -10.64
CA PRO A 412 39.02 -9.00 -11.26
C PRO A 412 39.70 -9.92 -10.23
N LEU A 413 38.99 -10.97 -9.83
CA LEU A 413 39.43 -11.93 -8.80
C LEU A 413 40.01 -13.18 -9.47
N GLY A 414 41.32 -13.37 -9.33
CA GLY A 414 42.01 -14.56 -9.87
C GLY A 414 41.73 -14.77 -11.36
N GLN A 415 41.38 -16.01 -11.74
CA GLN A 415 41.05 -16.38 -13.12
C GLN A 415 39.53 -16.48 -13.39
N HIS A 416 38.71 -15.92 -12.49
CA HIS A 416 37.25 -16.12 -12.57
C HIS A 416 36.67 -15.58 -13.88
N HIS A 417 37.13 -14.42 -14.35
CA HIS A 417 36.57 -13.80 -15.54
C HIS A 417 37.02 -14.48 -16.83
N GLU A 418 38.26 -14.96 -16.89
CA GLU A 418 38.78 -15.76 -18.00
C GLU A 418 38.01 -17.07 -18.12
N ILE A 419 37.74 -17.75 -17.00
CA ILE A 419 36.92 -18.98 -16.98
C ILE A 419 35.48 -18.67 -17.44
N LEU A 420 34.90 -17.57 -17.00
CA LEU A 420 33.56 -17.13 -17.40
C LEU A 420 33.48 -16.88 -18.91
N LEU A 421 34.43 -16.13 -19.47
CA LEU A 421 34.51 -15.82 -20.89
C LEU A 421 34.81 -17.08 -21.72
N ALA A 422 35.70 -17.96 -21.27
CA ALA A 422 35.94 -19.24 -21.94
C ALA A 422 34.64 -20.06 -22.07
N ASN A 423 33.82 -20.07 -21.02
CA ASN A 423 32.52 -20.72 -21.04
C ASN A 423 31.49 -20.02 -21.95
N PHE A 424 31.45 -18.69 -21.95
CA PHE A 424 30.61 -17.90 -22.87
C PHE A 424 30.92 -18.24 -24.34
N PHE A 425 32.20 -18.25 -24.72
CA PHE A 425 32.62 -18.57 -26.07
C PHE A 425 32.37 -20.05 -26.40
N ALA A 426 32.74 -20.97 -25.51
CA ALA A 426 32.59 -22.40 -25.74
C ALA A 426 31.13 -22.83 -25.89
N GLN A 427 30.19 -22.23 -25.16
CA GLN A 427 28.78 -22.62 -25.26
C GLN A 427 28.16 -22.23 -26.61
N THR A 428 28.41 -21.01 -27.10
CA THR A 428 27.90 -20.60 -28.42
C THR A 428 28.58 -21.38 -29.56
N GLU A 429 29.87 -21.70 -29.41
CA GLU A 429 30.58 -22.59 -30.33
C GLU A 429 30.01 -24.02 -30.32
N ALA A 430 29.73 -24.58 -29.14
CA ALA A 430 29.16 -25.92 -28.99
C ALA A 430 27.74 -26.00 -29.57
N LEU A 431 26.92 -24.97 -29.39
CA LEU A 431 25.58 -24.88 -29.98
C LEU A 431 25.63 -24.82 -31.51
N MET A 432 26.61 -24.11 -32.07
CA MET A 432 26.84 -24.06 -33.50
C MET A 432 27.36 -25.40 -34.05
N LYS A 433 28.45 -25.92 -33.48
CA LYS A 433 29.16 -27.09 -33.99
C LYS A 433 28.42 -28.39 -33.69
N GLY A 434 27.95 -28.60 -32.47
CA GLY A 434 27.57 -29.92 -32.00
C GLY A 434 28.74 -30.92 -32.01
N LYS A 435 28.43 -32.21 -31.96
CA LYS A 435 29.35 -33.34 -31.96
C LYS A 435 28.68 -34.50 -32.69
N THR A 436 29.22 -34.88 -33.83
CA THR A 436 28.69 -35.96 -34.68
C THR A 436 28.82 -37.33 -34.02
N LEU A 437 28.05 -38.30 -34.49
CA LEU A 437 28.15 -39.69 -34.01
C LEU A 437 29.57 -40.27 -34.22
N ALA A 438 30.21 -39.93 -35.34
CA ALA A 438 31.58 -40.36 -35.62
C ALA A 438 32.59 -39.76 -34.63
N GLU A 439 32.49 -38.45 -34.34
CA GLU A 439 33.32 -37.78 -33.34
C GLU A 439 33.11 -38.39 -31.94
N ALA A 440 31.84 -38.62 -31.54
CA ALA A 440 31.51 -39.24 -30.26
C ALA A 440 32.00 -40.70 -30.16
N THR A 441 31.89 -41.47 -31.24
CA THR A 441 32.39 -42.84 -31.34
C THR A 441 33.91 -42.87 -31.18
N ALA A 442 34.62 -42.02 -31.93
CA ALA A 442 36.08 -41.93 -31.84
C ALA A 442 36.56 -41.55 -30.43
N GLU A 443 35.88 -40.59 -29.78
CA GLU A 443 36.18 -40.18 -28.41
C GLU A 443 36.00 -41.33 -27.40
N LEU A 444 34.88 -42.06 -27.48
CA LEU A 444 34.60 -43.20 -26.60
C LEU A 444 35.53 -44.39 -26.84
N THR A 445 35.91 -44.65 -28.09
CA THR A 445 36.93 -45.67 -28.43
C THR A 445 38.30 -45.28 -27.87
N ALA A 446 38.70 -44.01 -27.98
CA ALA A 446 39.96 -43.52 -27.43
C ALA A 446 40.03 -43.61 -25.89
N GLN A 447 38.89 -43.61 -25.21
CA GLN A 447 38.79 -43.86 -23.76
C GLN A 447 38.97 -45.33 -23.37
N GLY A 448 39.15 -46.24 -24.34
CA GLY A 448 39.37 -47.67 -24.10
C GLY A 448 38.09 -48.45 -23.74
N LEU A 449 36.91 -47.92 -24.05
CA LEU A 449 35.64 -48.59 -23.77
C LEU A 449 35.38 -49.76 -24.72
N PRO A 450 34.71 -50.85 -24.27
CA PRO A 450 34.33 -51.97 -25.14
C PRO A 450 33.44 -51.53 -26.29
N ALA A 451 33.59 -52.15 -27.47
CA ALA A 451 32.86 -51.77 -28.68
C ALA A 451 31.33 -51.75 -28.51
N GLU A 452 30.77 -52.69 -27.75
CA GLU A 452 29.34 -52.71 -27.42
C GLU A 452 28.92 -51.49 -26.61
N THR A 453 29.71 -51.13 -25.58
CA THR A 453 29.48 -49.92 -24.77
C THR A 453 29.62 -48.65 -25.60
N VAL A 454 30.60 -48.59 -26.52
CA VAL A 454 30.75 -47.47 -27.46
C VAL A 454 29.51 -47.32 -28.33
N ALA A 455 29.04 -48.42 -28.93
CA ALA A 455 27.86 -48.41 -29.80
C ALA A 455 26.58 -47.96 -29.05
N GLN A 456 26.44 -48.33 -27.78
CA GLN A 456 25.34 -47.89 -26.94
C GLN A 456 25.45 -46.41 -26.53
N LEU A 457 26.63 -45.94 -26.14
CA LEU A 457 26.80 -44.58 -25.59
C LEU A 457 26.97 -43.47 -26.64
N ALA A 458 27.52 -43.79 -27.81
CA ALA A 458 27.84 -42.77 -28.82
C ALA A 458 26.60 -41.95 -29.27
N PRO A 459 25.41 -42.53 -29.47
CA PRO A 459 24.20 -41.74 -29.76
C PRO A 459 23.84 -40.76 -28.64
N HIS A 460 24.01 -41.14 -27.37
CA HIS A 460 23.73 -40.26 -26.21
C HIS A 460 24.76 -39.14 -26.06
N LYS A 461 25.99 -39.33 -26.55
CA LYS A 461 27.04 -38.31 -26.59
C LYS A 461 27.06 -37.49 -27.89
N THR A 462 26.09 -37.70 -28.76
CA THR A 462 25.93 -36.90 -29.99
C THR A 462 25.21 -35.58 -29.66
N PHE A 463 25.69 -34.49 -30.24
CA PHE A 463 25.08 -33.16 -30.16
C PHE A 463 24.77 -32.70 -31.57
N LEU A 464 23.51 -32.43 -31.88
CA LEU A 464 23.09 -32.08 -33.25
C LEU A 464 23.73 -30.77 -33.75
N GLY A 465 24.12 -29.87 -32.84
CA GLY A 465 24.60 -28.54 -33.21
C GLY A 465 23.52 -27.75 -33.94
N ASN A 466 23.93 -26.86 -34.84
CA ASN A 466 23.03 -26.05 -35.68
C ASN A 466 22.01 -25.20 -34.90
N ARG A 467 22.34 -24.83 -33.66
CA ARG A 467 21.46 -24.07 -32.76
C ARG A 467 21.86 -22.59 -32.76
N PRO A 468 20.94 -21.67 -33.12
CA PRO A 468 21.30 -20.29 -33.40
C PRO A 468 21.54 -19.47 -32.14
N THR A 469 22.57 -18.63 -32.15
CA THR A 469 22.89 -17.73 -31.05
C THR A 469 23.34 -16.35 -31.53
N THR A 470 22.93 -15.31 -30.80
CA THR A 470 23.51 -13.97 -30.88
C THR A 470 24.48 -13.80 -29.73
N SER A 471 25.69 -13.29 -29.99
CA SER A 471 26.69 -12.96 -28.96
C SER A 471 26.80 -11.44 -28.84
N ILE A 472 26.51 -10.90 -27.66
CA ILE A 472 26.55 -9.48 -27.34
C ILE A 472 27.70 -9.24 -26.37
N LEU A 473 28.66 -8.41 -26.76
CA LEU A 473 29.80 -8.04 -25.94
C LEU A 473 29.82 -6.53 -25.70
N THR A 474 30.24 -6.15 -24.51
CA THR A 474 30.55 -4.76 -24.13
C THR A 474 31.88 -4.74 -23.40
N ALA A 475 32.58 -3.60 -23.35
CA ALA A 475 33.80 -3.49 -22.57
C ALA A 475 33.53 -3.83 -21.09
N LYS A 476 32.52 -3.18 -20.49
CA LYS A 476 32.17 -3.33 -19.08
C LYS A 476 30.70 -2.97 -18.88
N ILE A 477 30.05 -3.50 -17.84
CA ILE A 477 28.69 -3.06 -17.45
C ILE A 477 28.78 -1.71 -16.73
N THR A 478 28.69 -0.62 -17.47
CA THR A 478 28.57 0.77 -16.99
C THR A 478 27.11 1.25 -17.08
N PRO A 479 26.73 2.34 -16.39
CA PRO A 479 25.41 2.93 -16.57
C PRO A 479 25.08 3.17 -18.05
N ALA A 480 25.99 3.78 -18.83
CA ALA A 480 25.77 4.00 -20.26
C ALA A 480 25.55 2.70 -21.03
N THR A 481 26.43 1.71 -20.87
CA THR A 481 26.30 0.45 -21.63
C THR A 481 25.03 -0.32 -21.27
N LEU A 482 24.62 -0.30 -20.00
CA LEU A 482 23.35 -0.90 -19.58
C LEU A 482 22.17 -0.15 -20.23
N GLY A 483 22.22 1.18 -20.27
CA GLY A 483 21.21 2.00 -20.94
C GLY A 483 21.08 1.66 -22.42
N ALA A 484 22.21 1.56 -23.11
CA ALA A 484 22.27 1.16 -24.52
C ALA A 484 21.71 -0.26 -24.73
N MET A 485 22.03 -1.21 -23.85
CA MET A 485 21.51 -2.58 -23.92
C MET A 485 20.01 -2.63 -23.72
N ILE A 486 19.47 -1.89 -22.77
CA ILE A 486 18.02 -1.89 -22.53
C ILE A 486 17.30 -1.31 -23.76
N ALA A 487 17.76 -0.16 -24.26
CA ALA A 487 17.20 0.49 -25.45
C ALA A 487 17.31 -0.37 -26.72
N LEU A 488 18.37 -1.17 -26.86
CA LEU A 488 18.53 -2.14 -27.95
C LEU A 488 17.34 -3.12 -27.99
N TYR A 489 16.98 -3.68 -26.85
CA TYR A 489 15.85 -4.60 -26.74
C TYR A 489 14.49 -3.89 -26.83
N GLU A 490 14.32 -2.69 -26.27
CA GLU A 490 13.09 -1.90 -26.44
C GLU A 490 12.77 -1.67 -27.92
N HIS A 491 13.77 -1.29 -28.72
CA HIS A 491 13.61 -1.08 -30.15
C HIS A 491 13.46 -2.40 -30.93
N LYS A 492 14.12 -3.48 -30.49
CA LYS A 492 13.86 -4.84 -31.04
C LYS A 492 12.38 -5.19 -30.92
N ILE A 493 11.80 -5.00 -29.72
CA ILE A 493 10.39 -5.29 -29.42
C ILE A 493 9.47 -4.43 -30.28
N PHE A 494 9.77 -3.14 -30.41
CA PHE A 494 9.03 -2.23 -31.30
C PHE A 494 8.99 -2.74 -32.73
N VAL A 495 10.15 -3.05 -33.34
CA VAL A 495 10.23 -3.50 -34.72
C VAL A 495 9.40 -4.77 -34.94
N GLN A 496 9.48 -5.73 -34.01
CA GLN A 496 8.68 -6.95 -34.09
C GLN A 496 7.18 -6.67 -34.08
N GLY A 497 6.71 -5.80 -33.18
CA GLY A 497 5.31 -5.41 -33.11
C GLY A 497 4.80 -4.74 -34.40
N ILE A 498 5.63 -3.87 -35.01
CA ILE A 498 5.29 -3.24 -36.28
C ILE A 498 5.16 -4.27 -37.41
N VAL A 499 6.09 -5.21 -37.52
CA VAL A 499 6.03 -6.26 -38.55
C VAL A 499 4.84 -7.19 -38.34
N TRP A 500 4.54 -7.56 -37.10
CA TRP A 500 3.35 -8.34 -36.74
C TRP A 500 2.04 -7.55 -36.84
N ASN A 501 2.09 -6.25 -37.15
CA ASN A 501 0.92 -5.39 -37.25
C ASN A 501 0.07 -5.39 -35.96
N ILE A 502 0.70 -5.28 -34.80
CA ILE A 502 0.05 -5.25 -33.48
C ILE A 502 0.38 -3.94 -32.72
N TYR A 503 -0.37 -3.65 -31.66
CA TYR A 503 -0.04 -2.56 -30.73
C TYR A 503 0.85 -3.07 -29.58
N SER A 504 2.14 -2.72 -29.60
CA SER A 504 3.10 -3.12 -28.55
C SER A 504 2.93 -2.40 -27.21
N PHE A 505 2.10 -1.36 -27.15
CA PHE A 505 2.12 -0.40 -26.04
C PHE A 505 0.87 -0.39 -25.17
N ASP A 506 -0.15 -1.20 -25.51
CA ASP A 506 -1.29 -1.50 -24.64
C ASP A 506 -1.08 -2.80 -23.84
N GLN A 507 -2.02 -3.13 -22.95
CA GLN A 507 -2.01 -4.37 -22.15
C GLN A 507 -3.41 -4.82 -21.68
N TRP A 508 -4.42 -4.83 -22.55
CA TRP A 508 -5.81 -5.18 -22.19
C TRP A 508 -5.96 -6.57 -21.52
N GLY A 509 -5.03 -7.50 -21.78
CA GLY A 509 -5.05 -8.85 -21.21
C GLY A 509 -5.00 -8.95 -19.68
N VAL A 510 -4.61 -7.88 -18.97
CA VAL A 510 -4.53 -7.89 -17.49
C VAL A 510 -5.85 -7.56 -16.79
N GLU A 511 -6.86 -7.07 -17.51
CA GLU A 511 -8.08 -6.51 -16.89
C GLU A 511 -9.00 -7.57 -16.29
N LEU A 512 -9.21 -8.69 -16.99
CA LEU A 512 -10.15 -9.73 -16.55
C LEU A 512 -9.78 -10.29 -15.16
N GLY A 513 -8.50 -10.55 -14.93
CA GLY A 513 -8.00 -11.01 -13.63
C GLY A 513 -8.29 -10.01 -12.51
N LYS A 514 -8.06 -8.71 -12.76
CA LYS A 514 -8.33 -7.63 -11.77
C LYS A 514 -9.82 -7.51 -11.45
N GLN A 515 -10.69 -7.62 -12.46
CA GLN A 515 -12.14 -7.56 -12.29
C GLN A 515 -12.65 -8.76 -11.47
N LEU A 516 -12.17 -9.98 -11.78
CA LEU A 516 -12.54 -11.19 -11.04
C LEU A 516 -12.03 -11.16 -9.59
N ALA A 517 -10.78 -10.77 -9.37
CA ALA A 517 -10.21 -10.66 -8.02
C ALA A 517 -10.98 -9.66 -7.15
N SER A 518 -11.39 -8.52 -7.71
CA SER A 518 -12.19 -7.51 -6.99
C SER A 518 -13.56 -8.04 -6.55
N LYS A 519 -14.17 -8.94 -7.32
CA LYS A 519 -15.43 -9.61 -6.96
C LYS A 519 -15.23 -10.70 -5.90
N ILE A 520 -14.16 -11.49 -6.02
CA ILE A 520 -13.86 -12.60 -5.10
C ILE A 520 -13.39 -12.09 -3.73
N LEU A 521 -12.67 -10.97 -3.65
CA LEU A 521 -12.11 -10.47 -2.39
C LEU A 521 -13.13 -10.32 -1.24
N PRO A 522 -14.30 -9.63 -1.40
CA PRO A 522 -15.30 -9.56 -0.33
C PRO A 522 -15.93 -10.93 -0.03
N GLU A 523 -15.93 -11.85 -0.99
CA GLU A 523 -16.36 -13.23 -0.80
C GLU A 523 -15.29 -14.10 -0.10
N LEU A 524 -14.12 -13.59 0.30
CA LEU A 524 -13.20 -14.37 1.14
C LEU A 524 -13.47 -14.20 2.65
N THR A 525 -14.22 -13.15 3.03
CA THR A 525 -14.49 -12.80 4.43
C THR A 525 -15.95 -13.02 4.85
N GLY A 526 -16.85 -13.31 3.92
CA GLY A 526 -18.25 -13.61 4.22
C GLY A 526 -18.47 -14.95 4.92
N THR A 527 -19.68 -15.13 5.46
CA THR A 527 -20.07 -16.34 6.22
C THR A 527 -20.98 -17.29 5.44
N THR A 528 -21.59 -16.84 4.34
CA THR A 528 -22.52 -17.61 3.52
C THR A 528 -21.79 -18.37 2.41
N GLN A 529 -22.15 -19.62 2.15
CA GLN A 529 -21.53 -20.42 1.07
C GLN A 529 -21.57 -19.69 -0.27
N VAL A 530 -20.44 -19.64 -0.96
CA VAL A 530 -20.28 -18.96 -2.25
C VAL A 530 -20.68 -19.93 -3.37
N MET A 531 -21.58 -19.48 -4.24
CA MET A 531 -22.13 -20.24 -5.37
C MET A 531 -22.19 -19.41 -6.67
N SER A 532 -21.58 -18.22 -6.68
CA SER A 532 -21.66 -17.22 -7.76
C SER A 532 -20.71 -17.49 -8.94
N HIS A 533 -19.79 -18.45 -8.82
CA HIS A 533 -18.78 -18.76 -9.85
C HIS A 533 -18.95 -20.17 -10.42
N ASP A 534 -18.00 -20.62 -11.23
CA ASP A 534 -17.90 -22.02 -11.62
C ASP A 534 -17.67 -22.93 -10.40
N ALA A 535 -17.96 -24.22 -10.57
CA ALA A 535 -17.91 -25.20 -9.50
C ALA A 535 -16.52 -25.30 -8.82
N SER A 536 -15.44 -25.09 -9.57
CA SER A 536 -14.08 -25.15 -9.04
C SER A 536 -13.80 -23.94 -8.14
N THR A 537 -14.03 -22.72 -8.64
CA THR A 537 -13.81 -21.49 -7.88
C THR A 537 -14.66 -21.45 -6.61
N ASN A 538 -15.93 -21.84 -6.69
CA ASN A 538 -16.81 -21.95 -5.51
C ASN A 538 -16.24 -22.92 -4.47
N ALA A 539 -15.81 -24.12 -4.91
CA ALA A 539 -15.27 -25.14 -4.01
C ALA A 539 -13.99 -24.66 -3.32
N LEU A 540 -13.09 -23.98 -4.03
CA LEU A 540 -11.84 -23.44 -3.49
C LEU A 540 -12.08 -22.34 -2.45
N ILE A 541 -12.98 -21.39 -2.72
CA ILE A 541 -13.34 -20.33 -1.78
C ILE A 541 -13.94 -20.93 -0.51
N ASN A 542 -14.92 -21.82 -0.66
CA ASN A 542 -15.61 -22.45 0.47
C ASN A 542 -14.66 -23.30 1.31
N ARG A 543 -13.77 -24.08 0.67
CA ARG A 543 -12.73 -24.87 1.36
C ARG A 543 -11.77 -23.97 2.14
N THR A 544 -11.34 -22.86 1.54
CA THR A 544 -10.44 -21.89 2.19
C THR A 544 -11.08 -21.27 3.43
N ARG A 545 -12.35 -20.86 3.34
CA ARG A 545 -13.10 -20.32 4.48
C ARG A 545 -13.27 -21.36 5.59
N ALA A 546 -13.64 -22.59 5.25
CA ALA A 546 -13.77 -23.67 6.22
C ALA A 546 -12.45 -23.95 6.95
N HIS A 547 -11.32 -23.96 6.21
CA HIS A 547 -10.00 -24.12 6.82
C HIS A 547 -9.65 -22.95 7.75
N ARG A 548 -9.86 -21.71 7.31
CA ARG A 548 -9.60 -20.51 8.15
C ARG A 548 -10.46 -20.49 9.41
N ALA A 549 -11.72 -20.92 9.34
CA ALA A 549 -12.60 -21.02 10.50
C ALA A 549 -12.16 -22.09 11.51
N ALA A 550 -11.42 -23.11 11.07
CA ALA A 550 -10.88 -24.16 11.92
C ALA A 550 -9.52 -23.80 12.55
N LEU A 551 -8.87 -22.72 12.11
CA LEU A 551 -7.64 -22.24 12.75
C LEU A 551 -7.94 -21.71 14.16
N PRO A 552 -7.06 -21.94 15.16
CA PRO A 552 -7.20 -21.32 16.45
C PRO A 552 -7.27 -19.79 16.27
N PRO A 553 -8.17 -19.09 17.00
CA PRO A 553 -8.34 -17.66 16.81
C PRO A 553 -6.99 -16.95 17.00
N ALA A 554 -6.67 -16.03 16.10
CA ALA A 554 -5.57 -15.10 16.29
C ALA A 554 -5.69 -14.44 17.67
N ARG A 555 -4.56 -14.14 18.32
CA ARG A 555 -4.53 -13.48 19.64
C ARG A 555 -5.58 -12.35 19.65
N PRO A 556 -6.57 -12.39 20.57
CA PRO A 556 -7.62 -11.38 20.59
C PRO A 556 -7.01 -9.99 20.73
N THR A 557 -7.56 -9.02 20.01
CA THR A 557 -7.15 -7.61 20.13
C THR A 557 -7.26 -7.17 21.59
N PRO A 558 -6.44 -6.20 22.06
CA PRO A 558 -6.55 -5.69 23.43
C PRO A 558 -7.97 -5.22 23.78
N VAL A 559 -8.70 -4.61 22.85
CA VAL A 559 -10.11 -4.23 23.01
C VAL A 559 -11.01 -5.46 23.25
N ARG A 560 -10.82 -6.57 22.51
CA ARG A 560 -11.55 -7.83 22.74
C ARG A 560 -11.15 -8.51 24.04
N GLN A 561 -9.88 -8.38 24.47
CA GLN A 561 -9.44 -8.88 25.77
C GLN A 561 -10.16 -8.14 26.91
N ILE A 562 -10.21 -6.80 26.85
CA ILE A 562 -10.93 -5.97 27.83
C ILE A 562 -12.43 -6.31 27.85
N ALA A 563 -13.04 -6.48 26.68
CA ALA A 563 -14.44 -6.90 26.56
C ALA A 563 -14.70 -8.26 27.23
N ALA A 564 -13.79 -9.23 27.07
CA ALA A 564 -13.89 -10.54 27.73
C ALA A 564 -13.76 -10.46 29.27
N LEU A 565 -13.15 -9.39 29.79
CA LEU A 565 -13.06 -9.09 31.23
C LEU A 565 -14.29 -8.31 31.76
N GLY A 566 -15.29 -8.07 30.91
CA GLY A 566 -16.56 -7.43 31.27
C GLY A 566 -16.54 -5.90 31.23
N GLN A 567 -15.51 -5.28 30.64
CA GLN A 567 -15.46 -3.82 30.42
C GLN A 567 -15.66 -3.49 28.94
N ALA A 568 -16.50 -2.49 28.64
CA ALA A 568 -16.67 -2.02 27.26
C ALA A 568 -15.72 -0.87 26.94
N ILE A 569 -15.09 -0.91 25.76
CA ILE A 569 -14.37 0.25 25.21
C ILE A 569 -15.31 1.03 24.31
N TRP A 570 -15.47 2.32 24.61
CA TRP A 570 -16.19 3.29 23.80
C TRP A 570 -15.21 4.26 23.16
N TYR A 571 -15.45 4.63 21.91
CA TYR A 571 -14.61 5.61 21.24
C TYR A 571 -15.07 7.03 21.57
N ASP A 572 -14.13 7.91 21.91
CA ASP A 572 -14.38 9.31 22.32
C ASP A 572 -14.04 10.28 21.17
N ASN A 573 -14.59 10.00 19.99
CA ASN A 573 -14.48 10.85 18.81
C ASN A 573 -15.55 10.46 17.78
N LEU A 574 -16.01 11.41 16.99
CA LEU A 574 -16.99 11.20 15.93
C LEU A 574 -16.74 12.21 14.80
N ARG A 575 -16.66 11.71 13.55
CA ARG A 575 -16.59 12.53 12.34
C ARG A 575 -17.29 11.82 11.19
N ARG A 576 -17.89 12.59 10.29
CA ARG A 576 -18.69 12.09 9.16
C ARG A 576 -17.92 11.09 8.27
N SER A 577 -16.63 11.32 8.03
CA SER A 577 -15.80 10.44 7.18
C SER A 577 -15.60 9.02 7.74
N MET A 578 -15.81 8.79 9.04
CA MET A 578 -15.72 7.44 9.62
C MET A 578 -16.81 6.49 9.09
N PHE A 579 -17.94 7.04 8.66
CA PHE A 579 -19.05 6.27 8.09
C PHE A 579 -18.80 5.96 6.61
N SER A 580 -18.47 6.99 5.82
CA SER A 580 -18.29 6.85 4.37
C SER A 580 -17.05 6.01 3.99
N SER A 581 -15.99 6.03 4.81
CA SER A 581 -14.77 5.24 4.60
C SER A 581 -14.84 3.80 5.12
N GLY A 582 -15.91 3.44 5.83
CA GLY A 582 -16.05 2.16 6.54
C GLY A 582 -15.11 1.99 7.74
N GLU A 583 -14.49 3.06 8.24
CA GLU A 583 -13.58 3.02 9.39
C GLU A 583 -14.27 2.55 10.67
N LEU A 584 -15.43 3.12 11.00
CA LEU A 584 -16.16 2.74 12.22
C LEU A 584 -16.59 1.25 12.17
N ALA A 585 -17.04 0.78 11.01
CA ALA A 585 -17.39 -0.62 10.81
C ALA A 585 -16.19 -1.54 11.07
N ARG A 586 -14.99 -1.19 10.56
CA ARG A 586 -13.76 -1.94 10.84
C ARG A 586 -13.40 -1.95 12.32
N MET A 587 -13.53 -0.83 13.02
CA MET A 587 -13.25 -0.78 14.48
C MET A 587 -14.22 -1.67 15.28
N ILE A 588 -15.49 -1.74 14.88
CA ILE A 588 -16.49 -2.62 15.50
C ILE A 588 -16.17 -4.10 15.20
N GLU A 589 -15.96 -4.43 13.92
CA GLU A 589 -15.83 -5.81 13.47
C GLU A 589 -14.47 -6.43 13.78
N ARG A 590 -13.38 -5.70 13.51
CA ARG A 590 -12.02 -6.18 13.74
C ARG A 590 -11.65 -6.07 15.21
N ASP A 591 -11.71 -4.84 15.72
CA ASP A 591 -11.13 -4.53 17.04
C ASP A 591 -12.07 -4.87 18.19
N GLY A 592 -13.38 -4.95 17.93
CA GLY A 592 -14.39 -5.29 18.94
C GLY A 592 -14.88 -4.09 19.74
N LEU A 593 -14.90 -2.89 19.14
CA LEU A 593 -15.43 -1.67 19.76
C LEU A 593 -16.92 -1.83 20.12
N LEU A 594 -17.32 -1.35 21.31
CA LEU A 594 -18.64 -1.63 21.89
C LEU A 594 -19.54 -0.40 22.11
N GLY A 595 -19.06 0.81 21.80
CA GLY A 595 -19.90 2.01 21.83
C GLY A 595 -19.12 3.25 21.45
N MET A 596 -19.77 4.40 21.56
CA MET A 596 -19.17 5.69 21.20
C MET A 596 -19.80 6.83 21.99
N THR A 597 -19.04 7.89 22.23
CA THR A 597 -19.56 9.12 22.86
C THR A 597 -19.25 10.34 22.00
N SER A 598 -19.99 11.42 22.25
CA SER A 598 -19.82 12.71 21.60
C SER A 598 -19.95 13.83 22.63
N ASN A 599 -19.43 15.00 22.28
CA ASN A 599 -19.57 16.24 23.05
C ASN A 599 -19.32 17.42 22.10
N PRO A 600 -19.60 18.68 22.50
CA PRO A 600 -19.42 19.85 21.65
C PRO A 600 -17.99 19.99 21.07
N SER A 601 -16.95 19.67 21.85
CA SER A 601 -15.56 19.78 21.38
C SER A 601 -15.19 18.75 20.30
N ILE A 602 -15.83 17.57 20.31
CA ILE A 602 -15.67 16.55 19.26
C ILE A 602 -16.25 17.07 17.95
N PHE A 603 -17.49 17.58 17.99
CA PHE A 603 -18.11 18.16 16.81
C PHE A 603 -17.38 19.41 16.31
N GLU A 604 -16.87 20.25 17.21
CA GLU A 604 -16.07 21.42 16.82
C GLU A 604 -14.86 20.99 16.01
N LYS A 605 -14.07 20.05 16.53
CA LYS A 605 -12.87 19.55 15.85
C LYS A 605 -13.21 18.91 14.51
N ALA A 606 -14.29 18.13 14.45
CA ALA A 606 -14.73 17.48 13.22
C ALA A 606 -15.18 18.50 12.17
N ILE A 607 -15.99 19.50 12.54
CA ILE A 607 -16.53 20.50 11.61
C ILE A 607 -15.47 21.51 11.18
N ARG A 608 -14.62 21.96 12.12
CA ARG A 608 -13.56 22.94 11.83
C ARG A 608 -12.40 22.30 11.06
N GLY A 609 -12.05 21.06 11.41
CA GLY A 609 -10.84 20.39 10.94
C GLY A 609 -10.96 19.66 9.60
N SER A 610 -12.15 19.60 8.99
CA SER A 610 -12.35 18.94 7.68
C SER A 610 -13.39 19.64 6.82
N ASP A 611 -13.49 19.21 5.56
CA ASP A 611 -14.55 19.55 4.59
C ASP A 611 -15.71 18.54 4.59
N ASP A 612 -15.69 17.55 5.50
CA ASP A 612 -16.67 16.45 5.53
C ASP A 612 -18.13 16.92 5.70
N TYR A 613 -18.32 18.11 6.27
CA TYR A 613 -19.62 18.70 6.60
C TYR A 613 -20.13 19.69 5.55
N ASP A 614 -19.29 20.10 4.61
CA ASP A 614 -19.59 21.19 3.68
C ASP A 614 -20.80 20.87 2.78
N PRO A 615 -20.92 19.68 2.18
CA PRO A 615 -22.10 19.34 1.38
C PRO A 615 -23.39 19.36 2.19
N ALA A 616 -23.35 18.91 3.45
CA ALA A 616 -24.51 18.87 4.33
C ALA A 616 -24.94 20.28 4.76
N ILE A 617 -23.97 21.15 5.09
CA ILE A 617 -24.24 22.55 5.42
C ILE A 617 -24.84 23.28 4.21
N CYS A 618 -24.26 23.11 3.02
CA CYS A 618 -24.81 23.70 1.79
C CYS A 618 -26.24 23.22 1.51
N ALA A 619 -26.51 21.92 1.63
CA ALA A 619 -27.84 21.36 1.41
C ALA A 619 -28.87 21.87 2.42
N LEU A 620 -28.48 22.04 3.69
CA LEU A 620 -29.34 22.58 4.74
C LEU A 620 -29.68 24.05 4.49
N LEU A 621 -28.68 24.89 4.17
CA LEU A 621 -28.88 26.31 3.91
C LEU A 621 -29.67 26.59 2.63
N ALA A 622 -29.50 25.75 1.60
CA ALA A 622 -30.28 25.86 0.38
C ALA A 622 -31.79 25.61 0.61
N ARG A 623 -32.13 24.69 1.53
CA ARG A 623 -33.52 24.34 1.86
C ARG A 623 -34.11 25.27 2.94
N HIS A 624 -33.28 25.74 3.86
CA HIS A 624 -33.69 26.52 5.02
C HIS A 624 -32.69 27.66 5.28
N PRO A 625 -32.74 28.74 4.49
CA PRO A 625 -31.74 29.81 4.55
C PRO A 625 -31.75 30.60 5.87
N THR A 626 -32.84 30.51 6.63
CA THR A 626 -33.04 31.25 7.89
C THR A 626 -32.66 30.46 9.15
N LEU A 627 -32.06 29.27 9.01
CA LEU A 627 -31.59 28.52 10.20
C LEU A 627 -30.48 29.28 10.91
N ASP A 628 -30.56 29.34 12.24
CA ASP A 628 -29.45 29.80 13.08
C ASP A 628 -28.39 28.70 13.22
N ASP A 629 -27.22 29.06 13.79
CA ASP A 629 -26.08 28.14 13.90
C ASP A 629 -26.37 26.94 14.81
N VAL A 630 -27.25 27.11 15.80
CA VAL A 630 -27.68 26.05 16.71
C VAL A 630 -28.50 25.01 15.96
N ALA A 631 -29.49 25.44 15.17
CA ALA A 631 -30.31 24.53 14.38
C ALA A 631 -29.52 23.83 13.27
N VAL A 632 -28.49 24.48 12.72
CA VAL A 632 -27.55 23.85 11.79
C VAL A 632 -26.73 22.77 12.51
N TYR A 633 -26.12 23.09 13.65
CA TYR A 633 -25.38 22.13 14.47
C TYR A 633 -26.21 20.89 14.78
N GLU A 634 -27.41 21.09 15.34
CA GLU A 634 -28.25 20.01 15.82
C GLU A 634 -28.62 19.03 14.71
N ARG A 635 -28.99 19.53 13.52
CA ARG A 635 -29.28 18.68 12.36
C ARG A 635 -28.07 17.86 11.93
N LEU A 636 -26.87 18.45 11.95
CA LEU A 636 -25.64 17.75 11.61
C LEU A 636 -25.32 16.66 12.64
N ALA A 637 -25.44 17.01 13.92
CA ALA A 637 -25.18 16.12 15.06
C ALA A 637 -26.18 14.96 15.10
N VAL A 638 -27.48 15.21 14.97
CA VAL A 638 -28.53 14.17 14.90
C VAL A 638 -28.23 13.19 13.77
N ALA A 639 -27.91 13.67 12.57
CA ALA A 639 -27.61 12.80 11.44
C ALA A 639 -26.37 11.92 11.67
N ASP A 640 -25.32 12.48 12.29
CA ASP A 640 -24.12 11.70 12.63
C ASP A 640 -24.38 10.68 13.74
N ILE A 641 -25.15 11.05 14.77
CA ILE A 641 -25.54 10.15 15.84
C ILE A 641 -26.42 9.02 15.32
N GLN A 642 -27.34 9.30 14.39
CA GLN A 642 -28.10 8.26 13.69
C GLN A 642 -27.17 7.30 12.94
N GLY A 643 -26.24 7.81 12.14
CA GLY A 643 -25.27 6.99 11.41
C GLY A 643 -24.41 6.13 12.34
N ALA A 644 -24.01 6.68 13.48
CA ALA A 644 -23.29 5.95 14.53
C ALA A 644 -24.17 4.86 15.18
N CYS A 645 -25.39 5.19 15.58
CA CYS A 645 -26.34 4.24 16.15
C CYS A 645 -26.60 3.08 15.17
N ASP A 646 -26.76 3.38 13.88
CA ASP A 646 -26.98 2.40 12.83
C ASP A 646 -25.77 1.48 12.65
N ALA A 647 -24.54 2.01 12.72
CA ALA A 647 -23.32 1.21 12.70
C ALA A 647 -23.22 0.24 13.90
N PHE A 648 -23.65 0.67 15.09
CA PHE A 648 -23.66 -0.16 16.30
C PHE A 648 -24.91 -1.04 16.46
N ALA A 649 -25.91 -0.93 15.58
CA ALA A 649 -27.19 -1.64 15.71
C ALA A 649 -27.03 -3.18 15.72
N SER A 650 -26.01 -3.71 15.05
CA SER A 650 -25.68 -5.14 15.08
C SER A 650 -25.15 -5.57 16.46
N THR A 651 -24.23 -4.79 17.03
CA THR A 651 -23.72 -4.99 18.39
C THR A 651 -24.84 -4.92 19.39
N TYR A 652 -25.67 -3.85 19.35
CA TYR A 652 -26.79 -3.66 20.25
C TYR A 652 -27.75 -4.85 20.29
N ARG A 653 -28.18 -5.34 19.12
CA ARG A 653 -29.04 -6.52 19.03
C ARG A 653 -28.35 -7.79 19.52
N ARG A 654 -27.11 -8.02 19.12
CA ARG A 654 -26.33 -9.22 19.49
C ARG A 654 -26.11 -9.30 21.01
N THR A 655 -25.83 -8.17 21.65
CA THR A 655 -25.64 -8.08 23.10
C THR A 655 -26.95 -7.91 23.86
N ARG A 656 -28.11 -7.98 23.19
CA ARG A 656 -29.44 -7.75 23.78
C ARG A 656 -29.48 -6.47 24.61
N GLY A 657 -28.95 -5.39 24.05
CA GLY A 657 -28.91 -4.06 24.67
C GLY A 657 -27.88 -3.85 25.78
N VAL A 658 -26.92 -4.77 26.01
CA VAL A 658 -25.84 -4.50 26.98
C VAL A 658 -24.83 -3.48 26.48
N ASP A 659 -24.47 -3.55 25.19
CA ASP A 659 -23.52 -2.66 24.51
C ASP A 659 -24.12 -2.12 23.21
N GLY A 660 -23.34 -1.36 22.44
CA GLY A 660 -23.73 -0.79 21.15
C GLY A 660 -24.40 0.59 21.28
N TYR A 661 -24.14 1.30 22.37
CA TYR A 661 -24.73 2.61 22.63
C TYR A 661 -23.90 3.76 22.05
N VAL A 662 -24.59 4.82 21.65
CA VAL A 662 -24.01 6.09 21.23
C VAL A 662 -24.63 7.20 22.05
N SER A 663 -23.82 8.10 22.63
CA SER A 663 -24.36 9.20 23.46
C SER A 663 -24.35 10.56 22.75
N LEU A 664 -25.44 11.32 22.90
CA LEU A 664 -25.59 12.70 22.47
C LEU A 664 -25.88 13.60 23.67
N GLU A 665 -25.18 14.72 23.77
CA GLU A 665 -25.26 15.64 24.91
C GLU A 665 -26.32 16.72 24.72
N VAL A 666 -27.07 17.02 25.79
CA VAL A 666 -27.93 18.20 25.85
C VAL A 666 -27.09 19.48 25.85
N SER A 667 -27.70 20.62 25.51
CA SER A 667 -27.00 21.90 25.56
C SER A 667 -26.42 22.16 26.97
N PRO A 668 -25.13 22.51 27.09
CA PRO A 668 -24.52 22.78 28.40
C PRO A 668 -25.14 24.01 29.09
N ARG A 669 -25.82 24.88 28.35
CA ARG A 669 -26.54 26.04 28.89
C ARG A 669 -27.75 25.64 29.75
N LEU A 670 -28.21 24.40 29.64
CA LEU A 670 -29.33 23.86 30.42
C LEU A 670 -28.87 23.11 31.68
N ALA A 671 -27.57 23.02 31.94
CA ALA A 671 -27.02 22.16 32.99
C ALA A 671 -27.50 22.49 34.42
N LEU A 672 -28.05 23.68 34.67
CA LEU A 672 -28.63 24.11 35.94
C LEU A 672 -30.16 24.26 35.89
N ASP A 673 -30.78 23.91 34.76
CA ASP A 673 -32.23 23.94 34.54
C ASP A 673 -32.75 22.53 34.28
N ALA A 674 -33.35 21.92 35.31
CA ALA A 674 -33.89 20.57 35.24
C ALA A 674 -35.05 20.45 34.23
N ALA A 675 -35.93 21.47 34.16
CA ALA A 675 -37.09 21.46 33.28
C ALA A 675 -36.67 21.62 31.81
N GLY A 676 -35.77 22.54 31.53
CA GLY A 676 -35.18 22.73 30.20
C GLY A 676 -34.40 21.50 29.74
N THR A 677 -33.57 20.92 30.61
CA THR A 677 -32.84 19.66 30.33
C THR A 677 -33.80 18.53 29.98
N LEU A 678 -34.88 18.36 30.73
CA LEU A 678 -35.88 17.31 30.49
C LEU A 678 -36.60 17.49 29.14
N ALA A 679 -37.01 18.72 28.83
CA ALA A 679 -37.67 19.06 27.57
C ALA A 679 -36.76 18.77 26.37
N GLU A 680 -35.50 19.21 26.45
CA GLU A 680 -34.52 19.03 25.38
C GLU A 680 -34.12 17.57 25.19
N ALA A 681 -33.88 16.85 26.28
CA ALA A 681 -33.55 15.43 26.23
C ALA A 681 -34.66 14.60 25.56
N ARG A 682 -35.93 14.88 25.87
CA ARG A 682 -37.08 14.22 25.22
C ARG A 682 -37.16 14.54 23.73
N ARG A 683 -36.92 15.80 23.34
CA ARG A 683 -36.89 16.21 21.94
C ARG A 683 -35.79 15.46 21.17
N LEU A 684 -34.55 15.50 21.66
CA LEU A 684 -33.41 14.82 21.02
C LEU A 684 -33.62 13.30 20.94
N TRP A 685 -34.18 12.69 21.98
CA TRP A 685 -34.54 11.28 21.98
C TRP A 685 -35.50 10.92 20.84
N THR A 686 -36.58 11.70 20.68
CA THR A 686 -37.54 11.52 19.59
C THR A 686 -36.93 11.79 18.22
N GLU A 687 -36.11 12.84 18.09
CA GLU A 687 -35.55 13.27 16.81
C GLU A 687 -34.50 12.29 16.25
N VAL A 688 -33.63 11.76 17.11
CA VAL A 688 -32.68 10.72 16.72
C VAL A 688 -33.41 9.41 16.42
N GLY A 689 -34.37 9.01 17.26
CA GLY A 689 -35.25 7.87 16.99
C GLY A 689 -34.51 6.54 16.84
N ARG A 690 -33.57 6.25 17.75
CA ARG A 690 -32.81 4.99 17.81
C ARG A 690 -32.74 4.46 19.25
N ASP A 691 -33.08 3.19 19.44
CA ASP A 691 -33.13 2.55 20.77
C ASP A 691 -31.78 2.51 21.50
N ASN A 692 -30.68 2.54 20.74
CA ASN A 692 -29.31 2.53 21.26
C ASN A 692 -28.70 3.93 21.40
N LEU A 693 -29.53 4.98 21.43
CA LEU A 693 -29.11 6.31 21.88
C LEU A 693 -29.00 6.34 23.41
N MET A 694 -28.11 7.19 23.91
CA MET A 694 -28.15 7.68 25.29
C MET A 694 -28.13 9.21 25.30
N ILE A 695 -29.05 9.83 26.03
CA ILE A 695 -29.00 11.28 26.26
C ILE A 695 -28.02 11.55 27.39
N LYS A 696 -27.02 12.39 27.10
CA LYS A 696 -25.96 12.73 28.03
C LYS A 696 -26.32 14.00 28.79
N VAL A 697 -26.42 13.88 30.11
CA VAL A 697 -26.93 14.90 31.03
C VAL A 697 -25.88 15.20 32.11
N PRO A 698 -25.48 16.48 32.32
CA PRO A 698 -24.55 16.85 33.39
C PRO A 698 -25.04 16.42 34.79
N GLY A 699 -24.14 15.91 35.62
CA GLY A 699 -24.41 15.43 36.98
C GLY A 699 -24.50 16.53 38.03
N THR A 700 -25.08 17.67 37.68
CA THR A 700 -25.43 18.73 38.64
C THR A 700 -26.65 18.29 39.46
N PRO A 701 -26.97 18.96 40.59
CA PRO A 701 -28.21 18.66 41.32
C PRO A 701 -29.46 18.69 40.43
N ALA A 702 -29.62 19.75 39.63
CA ALA A 702 -30.72 19.88 38.66
C ALA A 702 -30.68 18.79 37.58
N GLY A 703 -29.49 18.43 37.10
CA GLY A 703 -29.32 17.37 36.13
C GLY A 703 -29.69 15.99 36.69
N ILE A 704 -29.31 15.67 37.94
CA ILE A 704 -29.68 14.41 38.61
C ILE A 704 -31.19 14.30 38.76
N ASP A 705 -31.89 15.40 39.07
CA ASP A 705 -33.35 15.42 39.07
C ASP A 705 -33.93 15.14 37.68
N ALA A 706 -33.36 15.72 36.62
CA ALA A 706 -33.75 15.43 35.25
C ALA A 706 -33.46 13.96 34.86
N VAL A 707 -32.33 13.38 35.28
CA VAL A 707 -31.99 11.97 35.06
C VAL A 707 -33.08 11.06 35.63
N ARG A 708 -33.53 11.31 36.88
CA ARG A 708 -34.61 10.52 37.50
C ARG A 708 -35.86 10.47 36.63
N GLU A 709 -36.30 11.62 36.14
CA GLU A 709 -37.52 11.75 35.32
C GLU A 709 -37.35 11.15 33.90
N LEU A 710 -36.15 11.27 33.32
CA LEU A 710 -35.83 10.66 32.01
C LEU A 710 -35.85 9.13 32.08
N ILE A 711 -35.20 8.55 33.10
CA ILE A 711 -35.22 7.10 33.33
C ILE A 711 -36.65 6.63 33.61
N ALA A 712 -37.44 7.36 34.40
CA ALA A 712 -38.85 7.07 34.62
C ALA A 712 -39.68 7.07 33.32
N SER A 713 -39.28 7.91 32.35
CA SER A 713 -39.88 7.99 31.02
C SER A 713 -39.36 6.92 30.04
N GLY A 714 -38.47 6.02 30.47
CA GLY A 714 -37.90 4.96 29.63
C GLY A 714 -36.76 5.39 28.71
N ILE A 715 -36.14 6.55 28.95
CA ILE A 715 -35.04 7.10 28.13
C ILE A 715 -33.70 6.63 28.69
N ASN A 716 -32.77 6.19 27.83
CA ASN A 716 -31.43 5.83 28.26
C ASN A 716 -30.58 7.09 28.54
N VAL A 717 -29.82 7.08 29.62
CA VAL A 717 -29.07 8.29 30.07
C VAL A 717 -27.60 8.00 30.32
N ASN A 718 -26.74 8.90 29.83
CA ASN A 718 -25.35 9.02 30.25
C ASN A 718 -25.20 10.20 31.21
N THR A 719 -25.18 9.95 32.53
CA THR A 719 -24.93 11.01 33.51
C THR A 719 -23.47 11.40 33.47
N THR A 720 -23.16 12.64 33.08
CA THR A 720 -21.77 13.08 32.83
C THR A 720 -21.26 14.11 33.83
N LEU A 721 -20.00 14.52 33.71
CA LEU A 721 -19.34 15.46 34.64
C LEU A 721 -19.38 15.00 36.11
N LEU A 722 -19.25 13.69 36.37
CA LEU A 722 -19.11 13.17 37.73
C LEU A 722 -17.63 13.14 38.11
N PHE A 723 -17.29 13.74 39.25
CA PHE A 723 -15.92 13.78 39.78
C PHE A 723 -15.80 13.17 41.17
N SER A 724 -16.91 13.05 41.92
CA SER A 724 -16.91 12.56 43.30
C SER A 724 -17.76 11.31 43.47
N VAL A 725 -17.38 10.48 44.44
CA VAL A 725 -18.14 9.28 44.84
C VAL A 725 -19.54 9.65 45.33
N GLU A 726 -19.69 10.80 45.99
CA GLU A 726 -20.97 11.31 46.49
C GLU A 726 -21.93 11.65 45.35
N ARG A 727 -21.48 12.44 44.35
CA ARG A 727 -22.30 12.75 43.17
C ARG A 727 -22.62 11.51 42.35
N TYR A 728 -21.70 10.56 42.26
CA TYR A 728 -22.00 9.25 41.69
C TYR A 728 -23.10 8.52 42.45
N ARG A 729 -23.05 8.47 43.79
CA ARG A 729 -24.07 7.80 44.61
C ARG A 729 -25.45 8.43 44.38
N GLU A 730 -25.55 9.75 44.33
CA GLU A 730 -26.81 10.44 44.02
C GLU A 730 -27.34 10.09 42.63
N ALA A 731 -26.48 10.09 41.60
CA ALA A 731 -26.86 9.71 40.24
C ALA A 731 -27.34 8.25 40.15
N ALA A 732 -26.69 7.34 40.87
CA ALA A 732 -27.07 5.93 40.93
C ALA A 732 -28.40 5.72 41.65
N LEU A 733 -28.66 6.46 42.73
CA LEU A 733 -29.94 6.44 43.43
C LEU A 733 -31.06 7.02 42.56
N ALA A 734 -30.82 8.14 41.86
CA ALA A 734 -31.78 8.71 40.91
C ALA A 734 -32.11 7.75 39.75
N TYR A 735 -31.12 6.98 39.28
CA TYR A 735 -31.35 5.91 38.30
C TYR A 735 -32.25 4.80 38.85
N GLN A 736 -31.99 4.32 40.07
CA GLN A 736 -32.85 3.33 40.73
C GLN A 736 -34.28 3.86 40.95
N ASP A 737 -34.42 5.09 41.46
CA ASP A 737 -35.71 5.77 41.63
C ASP A 737 -36.48 5.82 40.30
N GLY A 738 -35.81 6.21 39.22
CA GLY A 738 -36.40 6.30 37.89
C GLY A 738 -36.88 4.94 37.38
N LEU A 739 -36.07 3.88 37.52
CA LEU A 739 -36.43 2.54 37.09
C LEU A 739 -37.63 1.99 37.87
N GLU A 740 -37.68 2.23 39.18
CA GLU A 740 -38.83 1.83 40.01
C GLU A 740 -40.11 2.53 39.56
N ARG A 741 -40.05 3.83 39.28
CA ARG A 741 -41.19 4.59 38.75
C ARG A 741 -41.60 4.11 37.36
N HIS A 742 -40.64 3.83 36.47
CA HIS A 742 -40.90 3.27 35.15
C HIS A 742 -41.64 1.93 35.24
N ARG A 743 -41.15 1.03 36.10
CA ARG A 743 -41.78 -0.26 36.37
C ARG A 743 -43.17 -0.12 36.98
N ALA A 744 -43.35 0.78 37.94
CA ALA A 744 -44.65 1.04 38.56
C ALA A 744 -45.68 1.58 37.56
N ALA A 745 -45.22 2.31 36.54
CA ALA A 745 -46.03 2.76 35.41
C ALA A 745 -46.25 1.69 34.31
N GLY A 746 -45.80 0.44 34.52
CA GLY A 746 -45.93 -0.67 33.57
C GLY A 746 -44.86 -0.74 32.47
N GLY A 747 -43.79 0.07 32.58
CA GLY A 747 -42.68 0.09 31.64
C GLY A 747 -41.72 -1.09 31.76
N ASP A 748 -41.04 -1.42 30.65
CA ASP A 748 -40.07 -2.51 30.56
C ASP A 748 -38.66 -2.02 30.93
N VAL A 749 -38.27 -2.25 32.19
CA VAL A 749 -36.96 -1.85 32.72
C VAL A 749 -35.77 -2.53 32.03
N SER A 750 -35.98 -3.61 31.28
CA SER A 750 -34.91 -4.26 30.51
C SER A 750 -34.49 -3.49 29.25
N LYS A 751 -35.28 -2.48 28.86
CA LYS A 751 -34.97 -1.61 27.71
C LYS A 751 -34.33 -0.29 28.11
N VAL A 752 -34.26 0.00 29.40
CA VAL A 752 -33.67 1.23 29.94
C VAL A 752 -32.25 0.95 30.42
N ALA A 753 -31.30 1.76 29.97
CA ALA A 753 -29.90 1.66 30.35
C ALA A 753 -29.36 3.01 30.83
N GLY A 754 -28.39 2.92 31.74
CA GLY A 754 -27.69 4.08 32.27
C GLY A 754 -26.18 3.86 32.28
N VAL A 755 -25.43 4.93 32.03
CA VAL A 755 -24.01 5.00 32.36
C VAL A 755 -23.72 6.25 33.19
N ALA A 756 -22.72 6.18 34.07
CA ALA A 756 -22.29 7.28 34.90
C ALA A 756 -20.83 7.65 34.56
N SER A 757 -20.63 8.70 33.77
CA SER A 757 -19.32 9.15 33.29
C SER A 757 -18.53 9.89 34.36
N PHE A 758 -17.57 9.18 34.94
CA PHE A 758 -16.65 9.61 35.99
C PHE A 758 -15.33 10.09 35.37
N PHE A 759 -15.00 11.37 35.53
CA PHE A 759 -13.87 12.02 34.85
C PHE A 759 -12.57 11.86 35.65
N LEU A 760 -11.54 11.29 35.02
CA LEU A 760 -10.32 10.87 35.72
C LEU A 760 -9.18 11.89 35.63
N SER A 761 -8.58 12.08 34.46
CA SER A 761 -7.33 12.87 34.33
C SER A 761 -7.41 14.31 34.82
N ARG A 762 -8.62 14.91 34.86
CA ARG A 762 -8.82 16.24 35.44
C ARG A 762 -8.60 16.28 36.95
N ILE A 763 -8.93 15.19 37.65
CA ILE A 763 -8.69 15.05 39.09
C ILE A 763 -7.19 15.02 39.35
N ASP A 764 -6.45 14.14 38.66
CA ASP A 764 -4.99 14.07 38.84
C ASP A 764 -4.31 15.38 38.41
N THR A 765 -4.75 16.03 37.32
CA THR A 765 -4.19 17.34 36.92
C THR A 765 -4.34 18.40 38.02
N ALA A 766 -5.49 18.43 38.70
CA ALA A 766 -5.73 19.37 39.80
C ALA A 766 -4.95 18.98 41.06
N VAL A 767 -4.95 17.69 41.43
CA VAL A 767 -4.26 17.18 42.62
C VAL A 767 -2.75 17.32 42.45
N ASP A 768 -2.17 16.91 41.33
CA ASP A 768 -0.73 16.98 41.06
C ASP A 768 -0.20 18.41 41.14
N ARG A 769 -1.00 19.41 40.71
CA ARG A 769 -0.65 20.83 40.87
C ARG A 769 -0.52 21.22 42.35
N LEU A 770 -1.42 20.74 43.20
CA LEU A 770 -1.37 20.99 44.64
C LEU A 770 -0.25 20.20 45.32
N LEU A 771 0.00 18.95 44.89
CA LEU A 771 1.12 18.14 45.38
C LEU A 771 2.47 18.80 45.06
N ALA A 772 2.64 19.33 43.86
CA ALA A 772 3.86 20.02 43.44
C ALA A 772 4.12 21.32 44.23
N ALA A 773 3.05 21.97 44.70
CA ALA A 773 3.11 23.18 45.52
C ALA A 773 3.14 22.89 47.04
N HIS A 774 3.15 21.62 47.46
CA HIS A 774 3.03 21.24 48.87
C HIS A 774 4.32 21.53 49.66
N ALA A 775 4.18 22.08 50.86
CA ALA A 775 5.31 22.55 51.68
C ALA A 775 6.20 21.41 52.23
N ALA A 776 5.69 20.17 52.29
CA ALA A 776 6.40 18.97 52.74
C ALA A 776 6.28 17.84 51.67
N PRO A 777 7.17 17.80 50.66
CA PRO A 777 7.08 16.87 49.53
C PRO A 777 7.14 15.38 49.92
N GLU A 778 7.87 15.05 50.98
CA GLU A 778 8.03 13.69 51.50
C GLU A 778 6.72 13.10 52.05
N GLN A 779 5.81 13.94 52.56
CA GLN A 779 4.51 13.49 53.08
C GLN A 779 3.56 13.04 51.96
N VAL A 780 3.71 13.65 50.78
CA VAL A 780 2.85 13.46 49.61
C VAL A 780 3.48 12.58 48.52
N ALA A 781 4.68 12.06 48.77
CA ALA A 781 5.41 11.19 47.85
C ALA A 781 4.58 9.96 47.43
N GLY A 782 4.57 9.67 46.13
CA GLY A 782 3.85 8.55 45.53
C GLY A 782 2.34 8.75 45.35
N LEU A 783 1.79 9.95 45.62
CA LEU A 783 0.37 10.25 45.40
C LEU A 783 0.07 10.82 44.01
N ALA A 784 1.10 11.29 43.30
CA ALA A 784 0.95 11.88 41.97
C ALA A 784 0.41 10.84 40.97
N GLY A 785 -0.63 11.20 40.22
CA GLY A 785 -1.29 10.31 39.27
C GLY A 785 -2.07 9.14 39.91
N GLN A 786 -2.25 9.12 41.23
CA GLN A 786 -2.97 8.07 41.95
C GLN A 786 -4.35 8.50 42.43
N ALA A 787 -4.62 9.80 42.55
CA ALA A 787 -5.84 10.31 43.17
C ALA A 787 -7.10 9.93 42.38
N ALA A 788 -7.08 10.08 41.05
CA ALA A 788 -8.18 9.72 40.19
C ALA A 788 -8.45 8.21 40.18
N ILE A 789 -7.38 7.39 40.13
CA ILE A 789 -7.47 5.93 40.17
C ILE A 789 -8.05 5.48 41.52
N ALA A 790 -7.56 6.04 42.62
CA ALA A 790 -8.05 5.72 43.96
C ALA A 790 -9.53 6.09 44.11
N ASN A 791 -9.90 7.30 43.66
CA ASN A 791 -11.29 7.78 43.67
C ASN A 791 -12.21 6.89 42.81
N ALA A 792 -11.75 6.46 41.63
CA ALA A 792 -12.48 5.54 40.76
C ALA A 792 -12.66 4.14 41.39
N LYS A 793 -11.64 3.60 42.07
CA LYS A 793 -11.75 2.33 42.81
C LYS A 793 -12.76 2.42 43.94
N VAL A 794 -12.80 3.53 44.67
CA VAL A 794 -13.83 3.77 45.71
C VAL A 794 -15.22 3.93 45.09
N ALA A 795 -15.36 4.66 43.98
CA ALA A 795 -16.63 4.77 43.24
C ALA A 795 -17.14 3.38 42.79
N TYR A 796 -16.25 2.53 42.30
CA TYR A 796 -16.58 1.16 41.91
C TYR A 796 -16.98 0.28 43.11
N ALA A 797 -16.34 0.45 44.27
CA ALA A 797 -16.76 -0.22 45.49
C ALA A 797 -18.19 0.18 45.90
N VAL A 798 -18.52 1.47 45.81
CA VAL A 798 -19.88 1.98 46.06
C VAL A 798 -20.87 1.45 45.02
N HIS A 799 -20.49 1.38 43.75
CA HIS A 799 -21.31 0.76 42.70
C HIS A 799 -21.67 -0.69 43.06
N ARG A 800 -20.68 -1.50 43.46
CA ARG A 800 -20.90 -2.88 43.87
C ARG A 800 -21.78 -2.99 45.11
N GLU A 801 -21.61 -2.10 46.09
CA GLU A 801 -22.47 -2.01 47.28
C GLU A 801 -23.94 -1.74 46.89
N LEU A 802 -24.19 -0.73 46.05
CA LEU A 802 -25.52 -0.39 45.58
C LEU A 802 -26.16 -1.51 44.76
N CYS A 803 -25.38 -2.21 43.93
CA CYS A 803 -25.84 -3.36 43.17
C CYS A 803 -26.06 -4.61 44.05
N ALA A 804 -25.38 -4.75 45.18
CA ALA A 804 -25.63 -5.84 46.13
C ALA A 804 -26.88 -5.59 46.99
N GLY A 805 -27.35 -4.33 47.09
CA GLY A 805 -28.51 -3.95 47.90
C GLY A 805 -29.83 -4.58 47.42
N ALA A 806 -30.72 -4.88 48.36
CA ALA A 806 -32.03 -5.50 48.09
C ALA A 806 -32.87 -4.71 47.08
N ARG A 807 -32.76 -3.38 47.12
CA ARG A 807 -33.40 -2.46 46.18
C ARG A 807 -33.01 -2.76 44.73
N TRP A 808 -31.71 -2.86 44.45
CA TRP A 808 -31.21 -3.21 43.12
C TRP A 808 -31.58 -4.63 42.72
N GLN A 809 -31.46 -5.60 43.64
CA GLN A 809 -31.79 -7.01 43.35
C GLN A 809 -33.24 -7.17 42.89
N ALA A 810 -34.18 -6.40 43.45
CA ALA A 810 -35.58 -6.40 43.00
C ALA A 810 -35.78 -5.84 41.57
N LEU A 811 -34.99 -4.84 41.18
CA LEU A 811 -34.98 -4.30 39.81
C LEU A 811 -34.29 -5.26 38.83
N ALA A 812 -33.15 -5.84 39.22
CA ALA A 812 -32.41 -6.81 38.42
C ALA A 812 -33.24 -8.07 38.15
N ALA A 813 -34.00 -8.55 39.12
CA ALA A 813 -34.95 -9.67 38.95
C ALA A 813 -36.08 -9.36 37.95
N ALA A 814 -36.39 -8.08 37.73
CA ALA A 814 -37.33 -7.62 36.70
C ALA A 814 -36.64 -7.34 35.35
N GLY A 815 -35.36 -7.65 35.21
CA GLY A 815 -34.59 -7.51 33.96
C GLY A 815 -33.85 -6.18 33.81
N ALA A 816 -33.82 -5.32 34.83
CA ALA A 816 -33.10 -4.05 34.77
C ALA A 816 -31.58 -4.24 34.65
N ARG A 817 -30.90 -3.34 33.93
CA ARG A 817 -29.43 -3.33 33.77
C ARG A 817 -28.77 -2.33 34.72
N PRO A 818 -27.63 -2.67 35.35
CA PRO A 818 -26.95 -1.76 36.27
C PRO A 818 -26.52 -0.48 35.54
N GLN A 819 -26.58 0.66 36.24
CA GLN A 819 -25.96 1.88 35.74
C GLN A 819 -24.44 1.69 35.77
N ARG A 820 -23.84 1.42 34.62
CA ARG A 820 -22.41 1.11 34.52
C ARG A 820 -21.58 2.36 34.81
N LEU A 821 -20.53 2.23 35.59
CA LEU A 821 -19.53 3.29 35.71
C LEU A 821 -18.77 3.42 34.39
N LEU A 822 -18.65 4.65 33.89
CA LEU A 822 -17.95 4.98 32.66
C LEU A 822 -16.74 5.84 33.01
N TRP A 823 -15.54 5.38 32.70
CA TRP A 823 -14.30 6.12 32.89
C TRP A 823 -14.08 7.09 31.74
N ALA A 824 -14.20 8.39 32.03
CA ALA A 824 -14.08 9.47 31.06
C ALA A 824 -12.77 10.24 31.22
N SER A 825 -12.33 10.90 30.14
CA SER A 825 -11.07 11.66 30.12
C SER A 825 -9.86 10.78 30.48
N THR A 826 -9.69 9.67 29.76
CA THR A 826 -8.69 8.62 30.06
C THR A 826 -7.34 8.79 29.35
N SER A 827 -7.09 9.96 28.74
CA SER A 827 -5.76 10.33 28.25
C SER A 827 -4.86 10.78 29.40
N ALA A 828 -3.63 10.26 29.45
CA ALA A 828 -2.60 10.76 30.35
C ALA A 828 -2.25 12.20 29.96
N LYS A 829 -2.42 13.16 30.89
CA LYS A 829 -2.07 14.57 30.67
C LYS A 829 -0.65 14.90 31.08
N ASN A 830 -0.07 14.06 31.92
CA ASN A 830 1.33 14.13 32.32
C ASN A 830 2.14 13.15 31.45
N PRO A 831 3.11 13.61 30.64
CA PRO A 831 3.95 12.75 29.81
C PRO A 831 4.77 11.72 30.60
N ALA A 832 4.98 11.93 31.91
CA ALA A 832 5.65 10.97 32.77
C ALA A 832 4.80 9.74 33.09
N TYR A 833 3.49 9.77 32.80
CA TYR A 833 2.59 8.64 33.07
C TYR A 833 2.49 7.71 31.86
N PRO A 834 2.34 6.40 32.09
CA PRO A 834 2.04 5.46 31.00
C PRO A 834 0.80 5.91 30.22
N ALA A 835 0.86 5.84 28.88
CA ALA A 835 -0.24 6.28 28.00
C ALA A 835 -1.59 5.60 28.29
N LEU A 836 -1.55 4.37 28.82
CA LEU A 836 -2.72 3.58 29.18
C LEU A 836 -3.04 3.57 30.68
N ILE A 837 -2.45 4.46 31.49
CA ILE A 837 -2.57 4.44 32.95
C ILE A 837 -4.02 4.27 33.45
N TYR A 838 -4.97 5.03 32.92
CA TYR A 838 -6.38 4.93 33.32
C TYR A 838 -7.14 3.77 32.65
N VAL A 839 -6.63 3.21 31.57
CA VAL A 839 -7.24 2.06 30.89
C VAL A 839 -6.81 0.78 31.59
N SER A 840 -5.51 0.56 31.78
CA SER A 840 -4.97 -0.68 32.32
C SER A 840 -5.22 -0.87 33.83
N THR A 841 -5.32 0.22 34.61
CA THR A 841 -5.51 0.14 36.07
C THR A 841 -6.97 0.06 36.52
N LEU A 842 -7.92 0.30 35.61
CA LEU A 842 -9.36 0.38 35.90
C LEU A 842 -10.18 -0.62 35.08
N ILE A 843 -9.60 -1.76 34.69
CA ILE A 843 -10.31 -2.83 34.00
C ILE A 843 -11.15 -3.60 35.01
N GLY A 844 -12.47 -3.64 34.81
CA GLY A 844 -13.36 -4.45 35.66
C GLY A 844 -14.76 -4.66 35.07
N PRO A 845 -15.47 -5.69 35.55
CA PRO A 845 -16.79 -6.03 35.02
C PRO A 845 -17.81 -4.92 35.27
N ASP A 846 -18.79 -4.83 34.37
CA ASP A 846 -19.88 -3.86 34.39
C ASP A 846 -19.44 -2.39 34.34
N THR A 847 -18.28 -2.14 33.70
CA THR A 847 -17.77 -0.77 33.49
C THR A 847 -17.57 -0.46 32.01
N VAL A 848 -17.49 0.83 31.69
CA VAL A 848 -17.20 1.35 30.36
C VAL A 848 -15.95 2.22 30.46
N ASN A 849 -15.12 2.25 29.43
CA ASN A 849 -14.01 3.19 29.32
C ASN A 849 -14.11 3.90 27.97
N THR A 850 -14.25 5.22 28.00
CA THR A 850 -14.20 6.04 26.78
C THR A 850 -12.76 6.41 26.49
N VAL A 851 -12.26 6.04 25.32
CA VAL A 851 -10.87 6.29 24.91
C VAL A 851 -10.81 7.26 23.74
N PRO A 852 -10.03 8.36 23.85
CA PRO A 852 -9.79 9.25 22.72
C PRO A 852 -8.88 8.57 21.68
N GLY A 853 -8.76 9.18 20.50
CA GLY A 853 -8.00 8.63 19.37
C GLY A 853 -6.59 8.12 19.73
N GLU A 854 -5.80 8.94 20.41
CA GLU A 854 -4.43 8.58 20.83
C GLU A 854 -4.41 7.39 21.80
N THR A 855 -5.30 7.36 22.79
CA THR A 855 -5.40 6.25 23.75
C THR A 855 -5.88 4.97 23.07
N TYR A 856 -6.77 5.06 22.08
CA TYR A 856 -7.21 3.91 21.28
C TYR A 856 -6.07 3.32 20.45
N LEU A 857 -5.23 4.18 19.85
CA LEU A 857 -4.04 3.74 19.12
C LEU A 857 -3.01 3.09 20.05
N ALA A 858 -2.73 3.72 21.19
CA ALA A 858 -1.84 3.15 22.22
C ALA A 858 -2.34 1.79 22.71
N LEU A 859 -3.66 1.61 22.86
CA LEU A 859 -4.26 0.33 23.22
C LEU A 859 -4.09 -0.71 22.11
N GLY A 860 -4.22 -0.33 20.84
CA GLY A 860 -3.97 -1.22 19.69
C GLY A 860 -2.51 -1.65 19.56
N ALA A 861 -1.57 -0.79 19.97
CA ALA A 861 -0.13 -1.05 19.99
C ALA A 861 0.32 -1.90 21.19
N HIS A 862 -0.54 -2.13 22.20
CA HIS A 862 -0.21 -2.94 23.38
C HIS A 862 0.14 -4.38 22.98
N ARG A 863 1.44 -4.67 22.96
CA ARG A 863 2.03 -6.00 22.67
C ARG A 863 2.47 -6.74 23.94
N GLY A 864 2.25 -6.14 25.11
CA GLY A 864 2.72 -6.62 26.41
C GLY A 864 1.96 -7.83 26.96
N GLU A 865 2.07 -8.03 28.28
CA GLU A 865 1.36 -9.12 28.98
C GLU A 865 -0.16 -9.05 28.80
N PRO A 866 -0.86 -10.20 28.90
CA PRO A 866 -2.32 -10.25 28.83
C PRO A 866 -2.95 -9.26 29.80
N LEU A 867 -3.92 -8.49 29.30
CA LEU A 867 -4.69 -7.59 30.16
C LEU A 867 -5.50 -8.41 31.18
N ALA A 868 -5.61 -7.90 32.40
CA ALA A 868 -6.30 -8.56 33.50
C ALA A 868 -7.24 -7.60 34.23
N THR A 869 -8.16 -8.15 35.01
CA THR A 869 -9.06 -7.38 35.88
C THR A 869 -8.26 -6.70 36.99
N THR A 870 -8.21 -5.37 37.00
CA THR A 870 -7.38 -4.55 37.91
C THR A 870 -8.19 -3.65 38.84
N LEU A 871 -9.42 -3.32 38.45
CA LEU A 871 -10.30 -2.39 39.17
C LEU A 871 -10.70 -2.86 40.58
N PRO A 872 -11.09 -4.14 40.82
CA PRO A 872 -11.48 -4.60 42.15
C PRO A 872 -10.31 -4.75 43.14
N ALA A 873 -9.07 -4.81 42.67
CA ALA A 873 -7.88 -5.01 43.50
C ALA A 873 -7.44 -3.69 44.16
N GLY A 874 -6.72 -3.76 45.29
CA GLY A 874 -6.06 -2.59 45.92
C GLY A 874 -7.01 -1.51 46.44
N LEU A 875 -8.24 -1.87 46.85
CA LEU A 875 -9.21 -0.91 47.37
C LEU A 875 -8.75 -0.25 48.70
N GLU A 876 -8.12 -1.02 49.59
CA GLU A 876 -7.58 -0.48 50.84
C GLU A 876 -6.42 0.49 50.59
N ASP A 877 -5.55 0.18 49.63
CA ASP A 877 -4.47 1.10 49.22
C ASP A 877 -5.05 2.39 48.63
N ALA A 878 -6.09 2.30 47.81
CA ALA A 878 -6.81 3.44 47.28
C ALA A 878 -7.40 4.32 48.40
N ARG A 879 -8.08 3.71 49.39
CA ARG A 879 -8.60 4.42 50.57
C ARG A 879 -7.46 5.08 51.38
N GLY A 880 -6.35 4.37 51.54
CA GLY A 880 -5.15 4.88 52.21
C GLY A 880 -4.54 6.08 51.48
N ALA A 881 -4.46 6.06 50.15
CA ALA A 881 -3.98 7.16 49.33
C ALA A 881 -4.86 8.41 49.48
N LEU A 882 -6.20 8.25 49.44
CA LEU A 882 -7.13 9.35 49.67
C LEU A 882 -7.02 9.93 51.09
N ALA A 883 -6.89 9.07 52.11
CA ALA A 883 -6.68 9.51 53.49
C ALA A 883 -5.33 10.22 53.71
N ARG A 884 -4.31 9.89 52.91
CA ARG A 884 -3.02 10.60 52.91
C ARG A 884 -3.14 11.98 52.28
N LEU A 885 -3.90 12.13 51.19
CA LEU A 885 -4.19 13.44 50.59
C LEU A 885 -4.89 14.36 51.59
N GLU A 886 -5.90 13.85 52.29
CA GLU A 886 -6.64 14.63 53.29
C GLU A 886 -5.73 15.06 54.46
N ARG A 887 -4.87 14.15 54.95
CA ARG A 887 -3.88 14.49 56.00
C ARG A 887 -2.84 15.51 55.56
N ALA A 888 -2.58 15.61 54.26
CA ALA A 888 -1.74 16.64 53.65
C ALA A 888 -2.52 17.95 53.38
N GLY A 889 -3.76 18.08 53.86
CA GLY A 889 -4.58 19.29 53.65
C GLY A 889 -5.08 19.46 52.22
N ILE A 890 -5.00 18.43 51.37
CA ILE A 890 -5.51 18.43 49.99
C ILE A 890 -6.88 17.77 49.99
N SER A 891 -7.93 18.61 50.07
CA SER A 891 -9.32 18.13 50.15
C SER A 891 -9.85 17.71 48.77
N LEU A 892 -9.98 16.40 48.54
CA LEU A 892 -10.57 15.88 47.31
C LEU A 892 -12.03 16.34 47.10
N PRO A 893 -12.91 16.38 48.13
CA PRO A 893 -14.24 16.94 47.99
C PRO A 893 -14.25 18.37 47.41
N ALA A 894 -13.41 19.27 47.96
CA ALA A 894 -13.30 20.64 47.47
C ALA A 894 -12.83 20.70 46.00
N ILE A 895 -11.82 19.89 45.64
CA ILE A 895 -11.31 19.79 44.27
C ILE A 895 -12.41 19.30 43.32
N THR A 896 -13.13 18.25 43.69
CA THR A 896 -14.18 17.67 42.82
C THR A 896 -15.39 18.60 42.66
N ALA A 897 -15.71 19.42 43.65
CA ALA A 897 -16.72 20.47 43.52
C ALA A 897 -16.28 21.55 42.54
N GLN A 898 -15.04 22.05 42.66
CA GLN A 898 -14.49 23.03 41.72
C GLN A 898 -14.42 22.48 40.29
N LEU A 899 -14.02 21.20 40.13
CA LEU A 899 -13.94 20.56 38.80
C LEU A 899 -15.31 20.40 38.12
N LEU A 900 -16.40 20.30 38.90
CA LEU A 900 -17.75 20.33 38.34
C LEU A 900 -18.04 21.71 37.73
N ASP A 901 -17.79 22.79 38.48
CA ASP A 901 -18.02 24.16 38.02
C ASP A 901 -17.13 24.51 36.81
N ASP A 902 -15.83 24.18 36.89
CA ASP A 902 -14.87 24.34 35.79
C ASP A 902 -15.28 23.49 34.57
N GLY A 903 -15.81 22.29 34.82
CA GLY A 903 -16.34 21.40 33.79
C GLY A 903 -17.50 22.02 33.03
N LEU A 904 -18.47 22.59 33.74
CA LEU A 904 -19.61 23.28 33.14
C LEU A 904 -19.20 24.51 32.32
N ALA A 905 -18.25 25.30 32.85
CA ALA A 905 -17.71 26.46 32.15
C ALA A 905 -16.98 26.06 30.87
N ALA A 906 -16.10 25.05 30.94
CA ALA A 906 -15.35 24.55 29.79
C ALA A 906 -16.26 23.96 28.70
N PHE A 907 -17.35 23.29 29.08
CA PHE A 907 -18.33 22.76 28.14
C PHE A 907 -19.13 23.86 27.44
N SER A 908 -19.55 24.89 28.19
CA SER A 908 -20.19 26.08 27.61
C SER A 908 -19.27 26.77 26.60
N GLN A 909 -18.00 26.96 26.95
CA GLN A 909 -16.99 27.55 26.05
C GLN A 909 -16.76 26.69 24.80
N SER A 910 -16.72 25.37 24.94
CA SER A 910 -16.57 24.45 23.81
C SER A 910 -17.80 24.51 22.88
N PHE A 911 -18.99 24.68 23.45
CA PHE A 911 -20.22 24.85 22.68
C PHE A 911 -20.24 26.18 21.92
N ASP A 912 -19.80 27.28 22.54
CA ASP A 912 -19.68 28.57 21.84
C ASP A 912 -18.63 28.49 20.71
N SER A 913 -17.52 27.78 20.93
CA SER A 913 -16.47 27.57 19.93
C SER A 913 -16.97 26.74 18.73
N LEU A 914 -17.78 25.71 19.00
CA LEU A 914 -18.49 24.92 18.00
C LEU A 914 -19.44 25.79 17.15
N LEU A 915 -20.27 26.62 17.78
CA LEU A 915 -21.16 27.52 17.05
C LEU A 915 -20.38 28.53 16.21
N GLY A 916 -19.25 29.04 16.72
CA GLY A 916 -18.33 29.88 15.97
C GLY A 916 -17.70 29.15 14.76
N ALA A 917 -17.38 27.87 14.88
CA ALA A 917 -16.89 27.06 13.77
C ALA A 917 -17.95 26.89 12.67
N ILE A 918 -19.21 26.69 13.05
CA ILE A 918 -20.33 26.63 12.11
C ILE A 918 -20.52 27.97 11.42
N ALA A 919 -20.58 29.08 12.16
CA ALA A 919 -20.71 30.41 11.59
C ALA A 919 -19.59 30.71 10.57
N THR A 920 -18.35 30.34 10.92
CA THR A 920 -17.18 30.47 10.03
C THR A 920 -17.33 29.64 8.76
N LYS A 921 -17.71 28.36 8.89
CA LYS A 921 -17.97 27.47 7.75
C LYS A 921 -19.08 27.99 6.86
N ARG A 922 -20.20 28.44 7.43
CA ARG A 922 -21.32 29.04 6.68
C ARG A 922 -20.88 30.26 5.89
N ALA A 923 -20.12 31.16 6.51
CA ALA A 923 -19.60 32.35 5.85
C ALA A 923 -18.66 31.99 4.69
N ALA A 924 -17.76 31.03 4.89
CA ALA A 924 -16.85 30.55 3.85
C ALA A 924 -17.59 29.90 2.68
N LEU A 925 -18.58 29.04 2.95
CA LEU A 925 -19.38 28.38 1.91
C LEU A 925 -20.28 29.35 1.15
N ALA A 926 -20.84 30.36 1.83
CA ALA A 926 -21.60 31.42 1.17
C ALA A 926 -20.71 32.32 0.29
N ALA A 927 -19.45 32.53 0.67
CA ALA A 927 -18.49 33.25 -0.15
C ALA A 927 -18.05 32.45 -1.38
N ALA A 928 -17.88 31.13 -1.25
CA ALA A 928 -17.53 30.25 -2.37
C ALA A 928 -18.69 30.00 -3.36
N ALA A 929 -19.95 30.26 -2.95
CA ALA A 929 -21.13 30.15 -3.80
C ALA A 929 -21.49 31.45 -4.56
N ARG A 930 -20.77 32.55 -4.31
CA ARG A 930 -20.85 33.83 -5.05
C ARG A 930 -19.72 33.90 -6.06
#